data_AF-A0A5J4VWJ1-F1
#
_entry.id   AF-A0A5J4VWJ1-F1
#
_cell.length_a   1.000
_cell.length_b   1.000
_cell.length_c   1.000
_cell.angle_alpha   90.00
_cell.angle_beta   90.00
_cell.angle_gamma   90.00
#
_symmetry.space_group_name_H-M   'P 1'
#
loop_
_entity.id
_entity.type
_entity.pdbx_description
1 polymer ?
#
loop_
_entity_poly.entity_id
_entity_poly.type
_entity_poly.pdbx_seq_one_letter_code
_entity_poly.pdbx_strand_id
1 'polypeptide(L)'
;MNQQVHGWINGHRHIPELDADIADYYNFVQHTKELLTKHIVLAFDSGDQTQGTGLSDQTLIPGEFIFEMLEKVPIDGFTIGNHEMYNNSCIDNIADKVQPAMKGRYITSNSHHIDPNKKLGENYKIIKVENFGSILVFGYIYSFTLYQDHANVTSVPDAIKEDWLKDVLNNNQQLIDDEYPLKLVILLVHNDPADSETDLIVNKIREYRPDLPILVLGGHTHIERIVMKDDQLELLEQKHQNGKDVRIENQPTNVTDQIVWDYSVAVDMRNQITKKVKELKLDEIIGCSDKTYGHSKTDKINLFDLLINTIYPKVKPFGREKENSSYSNPINTKSISTIYIYNSQSLRAPLHQGEVTQDDFLSVDPGFNTFCAFRGVTGQDMRQLMSMKYASVNYILNEEETLFSDHYLVDDEGYKLFSDKDKDDIYEYDIVTASYDCPRISQIFQRMNSSSEYDQDIKYPVHSSNIVQKQIIQTIIQISSGLTEENIGENEKAVALQQIIALIIISGNWEQVALASEIEGKARILLSQSPNNKIKKLSNLIKSMIEHREKERMDNSEWETICQSLTELLFSTNENISTTGKDALTILIEQCEKVVSILLKQNFISHSTDELKRIIPAAQQASRQAVEEQELPPHDVVINIMDVIGTFIRVAKERMNKISDLREILEKIESQQEMDEISQKAKQLLEILGEKGNTELMEDELKQIKIRLVEEQQKVVESEQARKEEQQKRIEAEQQRNEEERRRIEAEQAREEEERRRKLIEDDARRNQQPPVNNVPPNNNQEQRRSPNPWQIIERESNRIINQTGKEIARTPQNIGKFFRKIF
;
A
#
# COMPACT_ATOMS: atom_id res chain seq x y z
N MET A 1 5.10 -6.32 -21.70
CA MET A 1 4.75 -5.46 -20.55
C MET A 1 4.70 -6.33 -19.31
N ASN A 2 5.33 -5.91 -18.21
CA ASN A 2 5.20 -6.60 -16.92
C ASN A 2 4.17 -5.81 -16.09
N GLN A 3 3.08 -6.43 -15.70
CA GLN A 3 2.02 -5.79 -14.89
C GLN A 3 2.00 -6.45 -13.52
N GLN A 4 2.12 -5.64 -12.45
CA GLN A 4 1.84 -6.04 -11.06
C GLN A 4 2.61 -7.31 -10.64
N VAL A 5 3.95 -7.20 -10.57
CA VAL A 5 4.85 -8.33 -10.26
C VAL A 5 4.58 -8.91 -8.87
N HIS A 6 4.26 -8.07 -7.89
CA HIS A 6 4.01 -8.48 -6.50
C HIS A 6 5.07 -9.44 -5.92
N GLY A 7 6.32 -9.26 -6.32
CA GLY A 7 7.46 -10.08 -5.91
C GLY A 7 7.56 -11.47 -6.56
N TRP A 8 6.69 -11.85 -7.50
CA TRP A 8 6.74 -13.13 -8.22
C TRP A 8 7.90 -13.21 -9.23
N ILE A 9 9.13 -13.23 -8.71
CA ILE A 9 10.36 -13.28 -9.51
C ILE A 9 10.96 -14.68 -9.62
N ASN A 10 10.43 -15.67 -8.88
CA ASN A 10 10.91 -17.06 -8.82
C ASN A 10 9.95 -18.05 -9.51
N GLY A 11 9.01 -17.55 -10.32
CA GLY A 11 7.95 -18.36 -10.93
C GLY A 11 6.93 -18.89 -9.92
N HIS A 12 5.84 -19.47 -10.44
CA HIS A 12 4.78 -20.06 -9.64
C HIS A 12 5.00 -21.57 -9.48
N ARG A 13 5.40 -22.00 -8.28
CA ARG A 13 5.66 -23.41 -7.96
C ARG A 13 4.48 -24.35 -8.24
N HIS A 14 3.26 -23.89 -7.99
CA HIS A 14 2.05 -24.72 -8.05
C HIS A 14 1.27 -24.60 -9.36
N ILE A 15 1.70 -23.70 -10.26
CA ILE A 15 1.05 -23.47 -11.56
C ILE A 15 2.13 -23.68 -12.63
N PRO A 16 2.29 -24.91 -13.14
CA PRO A 16 3.37 -25.24 -14.08
C PRO A 16 3.41 -24.35 -15.33
N GLU A 17 2.28 -23.77 -15.73
CA GLU A 17 2.22 -22.86 -16.88
C GLU A 17 2.80 -21.46 -16.60
N LEU A 18 3.09 -21.15 -15.33
CA LEU A 18 3.62 -19.87 -14.84
C LEU A 18 4.93 -20.07 -14.06
N ASP A 19 5.69 -21.11 -14.34
CA ASP A 19 6.93 -21.46 -13.64
C ASP A 19 8.17 -20.66 -14.07
N ALA A 20 8.07 -19.89 -15.15
CA ALA A 20 9.13 -19.00 -15.62
C ALA A 20 9.50 -17.93 -14.58
N ASP A 21 10.79 -17.74 -14.36
CA ASP A 21 11.32 -16.78 -13.40
C ASP A 21 11.74 -15.43 -14.05
N ILE A 22 12.18 -14.48 -13.23
CA ILE A 22 12.60 -13.16 -13.74
C ILE A 22 13.86 -13.24 -14.61
N ALA A 23 14.67 -14.29 -14.50
CA ALA A 23 15.82 -14.52 -15.36
C ALA A 23 15.41 -15.06 -16.74
N ASP A 24 14.35 -15.87 -16.82
CA ASP A 24 13.69 -16.21 -18.08
C ASP A 24 13.15 -14.94 -18.77
N TYR A 25 12.52 -14.05 -18.00
CA TYR A 25 12.06 -12.77 -18.53
C TYR A 25 13.23 -11.88 -18.99
N TYR A 26 14.34 -11.83 -18.24
CA TYR A 26 15.57 -11.16 -18.69
C TYR A 26 16.03 -11.70 -20.04
N ASN A 27 16.17 -13.02 -20.18
CA ASN A 27 16.61 -13.65 -21.43
C ASN A 27 15.65 -13.30 -22.56
N PHE A 28 14.34 -13.38 -22.33
CA PHE A 28 13.33 -13.05 -23.31
C PHE A 28 13.47 -11.61 -23.81
N VAL A 29 13.53 -10.62 -22.92
CA VAL A 29 13.65 -9.20 -23.32
C VAL A 29 14.98 -8.95 -24.03
N GLN A 30 16.08 -9.51 -23.52
CA GLN A 30 17.41 -9.34 -24.10
C GLN A 30 17.50 -9.92 -25.51
N HIS A 31 17.10 -11.20 -25.69
CA HIS A 31 17.07 -11.84 -27.00
C HIS A 31 16.13 -11.11 -27.96
N THR A 32 14.97 -10.65 -27.48
CA THR A 32 14.02 -9.91 -28.33
C THR A 32 14.62 -8.60 -28.84
N LYS A 33 15.29 -7.83 -27.96
CA LYS A 33 16.00 -6.61 -28.34
C LYS A 33 17.14 -6.88 -29.33
N GLU A 34 17.88 -7.98 -29.16
CA GLU A 34 19.00 -8.34 -30.04
C GLU A 34 18.55 -8.91 -31.40
N LEU A 35 17.44 -9.65 -31.45
CA LEU A 35 16.95 -10.28 -32.68
C LEU A 35 16.12 -9.31 -33.53
N LEU A 36 15.33 -8.44 -32.91
CA LEU A 36 14.46 -7.51 -33.61
C LEU A 36 15.13 -6.17 -33.92
N THR A 37 16.37 -6.19 -34.42
CA THR A 37 17.17 -4.98 -34.78
C THR A 37 16.51 -4.01 -35.75
N LYS A 38 15.47 -4.45 -36.49
CA LYS A 38 14.68 -3.60 -37.41
C LYS A 38 13.44 -2.98 -36.76
N HIS A 39 13.16 -3.30 -35.50
CA HIS A 39 12.01 -2.83 -34.74
C HIS A 39 12.47 -2.09 -33.48
N ILE A 40 11.56 -1.31 -32.92
CA ILE A 40 11.74 -0.65 -31.63
C ILE A 40 11.12 -1.58 -30.59
N VAL A 41 11.94 -2.13 -29.70
CA VAL A 41 11.48 -3.00 -28.62
C VAL A 41 11.68 -2.28 -27.30
N LEU A 42 10.57 -1.99 -26.62
CA LEU A 42 10.57 -1.35 -25.31
C LEU A 42 9.83 -2.23 -24.30
N ALA A 43 10.34 -2.28 -23.08
CA ALA A 43 9.72 -2.98 -21.97
C ALA A 43 9.36 -1.98 -20.86
N PHE A 44 8.16 -2.12 -20.29
CA PHE A 44 7.66 -1.26 -19.24
C PHE A 44 7.01 -2.07 -18.13
N ASP A 45 7.02 -1.47 -16.94
CA ASP A 45 6.38 -1.95 -15.72
C ASP A 45 5.48 -0.87 -15.11
N SER A 46 4.25 -1.24 -14.75
CA SER A 46 3.21 -0.30 -14.31
C SER A 46 2.97 -0.31 -12.79
N GLY A 47 3.98 -0.62 -11.96
CA GLY A 47 3.87 -0.53 -10.50
C GLY A 47 3.42 -1.84 -9.84
N ASP A 48 3.34 -1.81 -8.50
CA ASP A 48 3.08 -2.96 -7.64
C ASP A 48 4.11 -4.07 -7.85
N GLN A 49 5.38 -3.70 -7.67
CA GLN A 49 6.47 -4.65 -7.70
C GLN A 49 6.57 -5.46 -6.41
N THR A 50 6.00 -4.95 -5.32
CA THR A 50 6.12 -5.50 -3.96
C THR A 50 4.80 -6.11 -3.46
N GLN A 51 4.86 -6.80 -2.31
CA GLN A 51 3.71 -7.38 -1.58
C GLN A 51 2.98 -8.51 -2.30
N GLY A 52 3.42 -9.75 -2.08
CA GLY A 52 2.80 -10.97 -2.63
C GLY A 52 3.64 -12.25 -2.53
N THR A 53 4.88 -12.18 -2.05
CA THR A 53 5.77 -13.35 -1.89
C THR A 53 6.77 -13.09 -0.77
N GLY A 54 7.33 -14.15 -0.18
CA GLY A 54 8.36 -14.00 0.84
C GLY A 54 9.66 -13.37 0.34
N LEU A 55 9.97 -13.46 -0.96
CA LEU A 55 11.10 -12.75 -1.57
C LEU A 55 10.95 -11.23 -1.55
N SER A 56 9.72 -10.73 -1.55
CA SER A 56 9.39 -9.32 -1.34
C SER A 56 9.22 -8.99 0.14
N ASP A 57 8.53 -9.85 0.90
CA ASP A 57 7.86 -9.42 2.13
C ASP A 57 8.54 -9.93 3.41
N GLN A 58 9.47 -10.87 3.28
CA GLN A 58 10.27 -11.39 4.40
C GLN A 58 11.67 -10.75 4.48
N THR A 59 11.98 -9.79 3.61
CA THR A 59 13.21 -9.00 3.67
C THR A 59 13.13 -7.93 4.78
N LEU A 60 14.29 -7.39 5.18
CA LEU A 60 14.34 -6.35 6.23
C LEU A 60 13.65 -5.06 5.77
N ILE A 61 13.91 -4.70 4.51
CA ILE A 61 13.23 -3.63 3.79
C ILE A 61 12.35 -4.33 2.74
N PRO A 62 11.01 -4.14 2.77
CA PRO A 62 10.13 -4.77 1.80
C PRO A 62 10.53 -4.44 0.37
N GLY A 63 10.52 -5.45 -0.50
CA GLY A 63 10.82 -5.31 -1.92
C GLY A 63 12.30 -5.09 -2.27
N GLU A 64 13.22 -4.94 -1.30
CA GLU A 64 14.62 -4.60 -1.59
C GLU A 64 15.26 -5.56 -2.60
N PHE A 65 15.04 -6.87 -2.42
CA PHE A 65 15.58 -7.90 -3.30
C PHE A 65 14.86 -7.94 -4.66
N ILE A 66 13.57 -7.59 -4.69
CA ILE A 66 12.80 -7.48 -5.94
C ILE A 66 13.38 -6.38 -6.81
N PHE A 67 13.61 -5.19 -6.25
CA PHE A 67 14.19 -4.08 -6.98
C PHE A 67 15.60 -4.39 -7.50
N GLU A 68 16.43 -5.09 -6.72
CA GLU A 68 17.76 -5.55 -7.16
C GLU A 68 17.69 -6.49 -8.38
N MET A 69 16.68 -7.37 -8.46
CA MET A 69 16.50 -8.23 -9.64
C MET A 69 15.93 -7.46 -10.82
N LEU A 70 14.92 -6.60 -10.60
CA LEU A 70 14.31 -5.79 -11.64
C LEU A 70 15.29 -4.78 -12.27
N GLU A 71 16.24 -4.25 -11.48
CA GLU A 71 17.28 -3.34 -11.98
C GLU A 71 18.06 -3.97 -13.15
N LYS A 72 18.36 -5.28 -13.04
CA LYS A 72 19.14 -6.05 -14.02
C LYS A 72 18.37 -6.28 -15.32
N VAL A 73 17.04 -6.29 -15.27
CA VAL A 73 16.21 -6.48 -16.46
C VAL A 73 16.28 -5.22 -17.34
N PRO A 74 16.46 -5.35 -18.66
CA PRO A 74 16.53 -4.22 -19.59
C PRO A 74 15.14 -3.61 -19.85
N ILE A 75 14.38 -3.31 -18.80
CA ILE A 75 13.13 -2.54 -18.80
C ILE A 75 13.47 -1.07 -19.06
N ASP A 76 12.69 -0.36 -19.87
CA ASP A 76 12.95 1.01 -20.32
C ASP A 76 12.29 2.07 -19.43
N GLY A 77 11.22 1.70 -18.71
CA GLY A 77 10.55 2.54 -17.71
C GLY A 77 9.73 1.72 -16.70
N PHE A 78 9.72 2.18 -15.46
CA PHE A 78 8.92 1.68 -14.34
C PHE A 78 8.07 2.83 -13.80
N THR A 79 6.92 2.53 -13.21
CA THR A 79 6.22 3.47 -12.34
C THR A 79 5.96 2.87 -10.96
N ILE A 80 5.43 3.68 -10.04
CA ILE A 80 5.15 3.29 -8.66
C ILE A 80 3.70 2.82 -8.52
N GLY A 81 3.47 1.78 -7.74
CA GLY A 81 2.13 1.35 -7.34
C GLY A 81 1.81 1.69 -5.89
N ASN A 82 0.59 1.38 -5.45
CA ASN A 82 0.18 1.66 -4.07
C ASN A 82 0.93 0.75 -3.08
N HIS A 83 1.32 -0.45 -3.49
CA HIS A 83 2.00 -1.41 -2.60
C HIS A 83 3.39 -0.94 -2.15
N GLU A 84 4.08 -0.18 -3.01
CA GLU A 84 5.37 0.45 -2.66
C GLU A 84 5.23 1.55 -1.59
N MET A 85 4.02 2.10 -1.39
CA MET A 85 3.75 3.27 -0.57
C MET A 85 3.13 2.95 0.80
N TYR A 86 2.86 1.66 1.09
CA TYR A 86 2.35 1.24 2.40
C TYR A 86 3.44 1.14 3.48
N ASN A 87 4.71 1.34 3.15
CA ASN A 87 5.82 1.22 4.10
C ASN A 87 6.89 2.31 3.92
N ASN A 88 7.17 3.10 4.96
CA ASN A 88 8.20 4.14 4.94
C ASN A 88 9.60 3.63 4.58
N SER A 89 10.00 2.45 5.05
CA SER A 89 11.30 1.87 4.68
C SER A 89 11.39 1.49 3.21
N CYS A 90 10.27 1.09 2.59
CA CYS A 90 10.20 0.85 1.14
C CYS A 90 10.29 2.18 0.38
N ILE A 91 9.53 3.20 0.82
CA ILE A 91 9.57 4.56 0.26
C ILE A 91 11.01 5.13 0.30
N ASP A 92 11.66 5.05 1.46
CA ASP A 92 13.05 5.52 1.65
C ASP A 92 14.02 4.73 0.77
N ASN A 93 13.87 3.41 0.69
CA ASN A 93 14.71 2.59 -0.17
C ASN A 93 14.53 2.92 -1.66
N ILE A 94 13.31 3.25 -2.08
CA ILE A 94 13.06 3.72 -3.44
C ILE A 94 13.81 5.03 -3.68
N ALA A 95 13.68 6.00 -2.79
CA ALA A 95 14.35 7.29 -2.92
C ALA A 95 15.88 7.20 -2.88
N ASP A 96 16.42 6.42 -1.96
CA ASP A 96 17.85 6.42 -1.63
C ASP A 96 18.65 5.45 -2.49
N LYS A 97 18.03 4.36 -2.99
CA LYS A 97 18.72 3.30 -3.74
C LYS A 97 18.10 3.01 -5.10
N VAL A 98 16.80 2.71 -5.16
CA VAL A 98 16.17 2.20 -6.39
C VAL A 98 16.14 3.28 -7.47
N GLN A 99 15.63 4.47 -7.17
CA GLN A 99 15.52 5.57 -8.12
C GLN A 99 16.89 5.94 -8.71
N PRO A 100 17.97 6.10 -7.90
CA PRO A 100 19.32 6.31 -8.43
C PRO A 100 19.81 5.14 -9.30
N ALA A 101 19.63 3.89 -8.85
CA ALA A 101 20.10 2.69 -9.56
C ALA A 101 19.39 2.46 -10.90
N MET A 102 18.11 2.87 -10.99
CA MET A 102 17.30 2.78 -12.20
C MET A 102 17.72 3.80 -13.28
N LYS A 103 18.62 4.74 -12.99
CA LYS A 103 19.21 5.69 -13.97
C LYS A 103 18.15 6.45 -14.77
N GLY A 104 17.17 7.01 -14.06
CA GLY A 104 16.06 7.76 -14.64
C GLY A 104 14.98 6.91 -15.34
N ARG A 105 14.99 5.58 -15.16
CA ARG A 105 13.92 4.68 -15.62
C ARG A 105 12.73 4.61 -14.66
N TYR A 106 12.87 5.01 -13.41
CA TYR A 106 11.76 5.03 -12.46
C TYR A 106 11.02 6.36 -12.56
N ILE A 107 9.77 6.33 -13.02
CA ILE A 107 9.01 7.49 -13.47
C ILE A 107 7.73 7.60 -12.65
N THR A 108 7.57 8.70 -11.91
CA THR A 108 6.31 9.08 -11.25
C THR A 108 6.13 10.59 -11.33
N SER A 109 4.99 10.98 -11.88
CA SER A 109 4.59 12.34 -12.24
C SER A 109 3.73 12.98 -11.14
N ASN A 110 3.20 12.20 -10.20
CA ASN A 110 2.33 12.69 -9.12
C ASN A 110 2.63 12.08 -7.74
N SER A 111 3.71 11.32 -7.58
CA SER A 111 4.16 10.82 -6.27
C SER A 111 5.48 11.46 -5.87
N HIS A 112 5.54 11.93 -4.63
CA HIS A 112 6.66 12.71 -4.10
C HIS A 112 7.11 12.16 -2.76
N HIS A 113 8.39 12.31 -2.47
CA HIS A 113 8.92 12.12 -1.12
C HIS A 113 8.68 13.40 -0.32
N ILE A 114 8.42 13.28 0.99
CA ILE A 114 8.14 14.45 1.85
C ILE A 114 9.38 15.33 2.06
N ASP A 115 10.57 14.73 2.14
CA ASP A 115 11.86 15.43 2.04
C ASP A 115 12.07 15.93 0.59
N PRO A 116 12.14 17.25 0.35
CA PRO A 116 12.28 17.83 -0.99
C PRO A 116 13.63 17.53 -1.67
N ASN A 117 14.62 17.02 -0.94
CA ASN A 117 15.91 16.61 -1.51
C ASN A 117 15.89 15.19 -2.07
N LYS A 118 14.85 14.41 -1.75
CA LYS A 118 14.66 13.03 -2.19
C LYS A 118 13.62 12.95 -3.30
N LYS A 119 13.81 12.03 -4.24
CA LYS A 119 12.86 11.78 -5.34
C LYS A 119 12.44 10.32 -5.34
N LEU A 120 11.14 10.07 -5.50
CA LEU A 120 10.62 8.71 -5.73
C LEU A 120 10.77 8.28 -7.19
N GLY A 121 10.86 9.23 -8.12
CA GLY A 121 11.10 8.99 -9.54
C GLY A 121 11.33 10.29 -10.27
N GLU A 122 11.61 10.20 -11.57
CA GLU A 122 11.57 11.36 -12.45
C GLU A 122 10.12 11.64 -12.87
N ASN A 123 9.75 12.92 -13.01
CA ASN A 123 8.40 13.29 -13.43
C ASN A 123 8.07 12.78 -14.84
N TYR A 124 9.07 12.61 -15.70
CA TYR A 124 8.95 12.08 -17.06
C TYR A 124 10.30 11.57 -17.56
N LYS A 125 10.28 10.83 -18.68
CA LYS A 125 11.49 10.43 -19.40
C LYS A 125 11.32 10.64 -20.91
N ILE A 126 12.39 11.05 -21.58
CA ILE A 126 12.44 11.07 -23.05
C ILE A 126 13.37 9.95 -23.53
N ILE A 127 12.85 9.05 -24.35
CA ILE A 127 13.62 7.98 -25.00
C ILE A 127 13.86 8.39 -26.45
N LYS A 128 15.11 8.64 -26.81
CA LYS A 128 15.50 8.89 -28.21
C LYS A 128 15.72 7.57 -28.92
N VAL A 129 15.03 7.39 -30.04
CA VAL A 129 15.09 6.17 -30.85
C VAL A 129 15.57 6.51 -32.26
N GLU A 130 16.70 5.93 -32.62
CA GLU A 130 17.32 6.11 -33.93
C GLU A 130 16.35 5.74 -35.05
N ASN A 131 16.27 6.58 -36.09
CA ASN A 131 15.39 6.40 -37.25
C ASN A 131 13.86 6.39 -36.94
N PHE A 132 13.45 6.82 -35.74
CA PHE A 132 12.04 6.98 -35.36
C PHE A 132 11.75 8.39 -34.83
N GLY A 133 12.50 8.85 -33.84
CA GLY A 133 12.26 10.10 -33.13
C GLY A 133 12.32 9.90 -31.62
N SER A 134 11.68 10.80 -30.88
CA SER A 134 11.61 10.73 -29.41
C SER A 134 10.27 10.16 -28.93
N ILE A 135 10.31 9.47 -27.80
CA ILE A 135 9.14 8.96 -27.06
C ILE A 135 9.14 9.63 -25.68
N LEU A 136 8.04 10.27 -25.32
CA LEU A 136 7.84 10.88 -24.00
C LEU A 136 7.09 9.90 -23.10
N VAL A 137 7.63 9.60 -21.92
CA VAL A 137 7.06 8.65 -20.97
C VAL A 137 6.67 9.38 -19.69
N PHE A 138 5.42 9.23 -19.27
CA PHE A 138 4.90 9.68 -17.99
C PHE A 138 4.54 8.48 -17.11
N GLY A 139 4.44 8.70 -15.79
CA GLY A 139 4.06 7.69 -14.81
C GLY A 139 3.08 8.25 -13.81
N TYR A 140 1.87 7.73 -13.70
CA TYR A 140 0.87 8.22 -12.74
C TYR A 140 0.33 7.07 -11.91
N ILE A 141 0.20 7.28 -10.60
CA ILE A 141 -0.72 6.50 -9.77
C ILE A 141 -2.06 7.23 -9.73
N TYR A 142 -3.17 6.52 -9.51
CA TYR A 142 -4.47 7.14 -9.21
C TYR A 142 -4.37 8.12 -8.02
N SER A 143 -5.43 8.87 -7.72
CA SER A 143 -5.52 9.77 -6.56
C SER A 143 -5.52 9.01 -5.21
N PHE A 144 -4.47 8.24 -4.97
CA PHE A 144 -4.26 7.38 -3.82
C PHE A 144 -4.01 8.20 -2.56
N THR A 145 -4.62 7.80 -1.44
CA THR A 145 -4.59 8.57 -0.18
C THR A 145 -4.09 7.78 1.03
N LEU A 146 -3.80 6.48 0.89
CA LEU A 146 -3.39 5.61 2.00
C LEU A 146 -1.86 5.40 2.06
N TYR A 147 -1.09 6.30 1.45
CA TYR A 147 0.37 6.30 1.52
C TYR A 147 0.87 6.62 2.93
N GLN A 148 2.07 6.16 3.27
CA GLN A 148 2.70 6.45 4.56
C GLN A 148 3.40 7.82 4.59
N ASP A 149 3.72 8.27 5.80
CA ASP A 149 4.18 9.63 6.13
C ASP A 149 5.40 10.15 5.34
N HIS A 150 6.22 9.27 4.76
CA HIS A 150 7.39 9.68 3.98
C HIS A 150 7.06 10.03 2.52
N ALA A 151 5.85 9.75 2.07
CA ALA A 151 5.40 10.07 0.72
C ALA A 151 4.18 11.00 0.73
N ASN A 152 3.96 11.63 -0.42
CA ASN A 152 2.76 12.38 -0.72
C ASN A 152 2.35 12.11 -2.18
N VAL A 153 1.06 11.92 -2.43
CA VAL A 153 0.51 11.79 -3.78
C VAL A 153 -0.33 13.01 -4.08
N THR A 154 0.04 13.74 -5.14
CA THR A 154 -0.82 14.79 -5.70
C THR A 154 -1.95 14.11 -6.47
N SER A 155 -3.20 14.49 -6.21
CA SER A 155 -4.36 13.95 -6.92
C SER A 155 -4.19 14.11 -8.43
N VAL A 156 -4.67 13.16 -9.23
CA VAL A 156 -4.57 13.26 -10.70
C VAL A 156 -5.19 14.57 -11.22
N PRO A 157 -6.39 15.01 -10.78
CA PRO A 157 -6.96 16.29 -11.20
C PRO A 157 -6.08 17.51 -10.92
N ASP A 158 -5.24 17.48 -9.88
CA ASP A 158 -4.35 18.59 -9.54
C ASP A 158 -2.98 18.46 -10.19
N ALA A 159 -2.42 17.26 -10.25
CA ALA A 159 -1.12 16.98 -10.87
C ALA A 159 -1.10 17.38 -12.35
N ILE A 160 -2.20 17.16 -13.08
CA ILE A 160 -2.31 17.54 -14.50
C ILE A 160 -2.40 19.07 -14.72
N LYS A 161 -2.59 19.86 -13.66
CA LYS A 161 -2.61 21.33 -13.72
C LYS A 161 -1.23 21.94 -13.46
N GLU A 162 -0.25 21.15 -13.02
CA GLU A 162 1.08 21.65 -12.68
C GLU A 162 1.80 22.21 -13.91
N ASP A 163 2.48 23.35 -13.72
CA ASP A 163 3.08 24.12 -14.83
C ASP A 163 4.14 23.32 -15.60
N TRP A 164 4.87 22.42 -14.93
CA TRP A 164 5.92 21.64 -15.57
C TRP A 164 5.38 20.72 -16.67
N LEU A 165 4.14 20.21 -16.55
CA LEU A 165 3.54 19.34 -17.56
C LEU A 165 3.30 20.12 -18.86
N LYS A 166 2.78 21.34 -18.73
CA LYS A 166 2.58 22.27 -19.86
C LYS A 166 3.91 22.63 -20.50
N ASP A 167 4.94 22.90 -19.71
CA ASP A 167 6.26 23.26 -20.22
C ASP A 167 6.93 22.11 -20.96
N VAL A 168 6.81 20.88 -20.43
CA VAL A 168 7.29 19.69 -21.13
C VAL A 168 6.55 19.54 -22.46
N LEU A 169 5.22 19.62 -22.50
CA LEU A 169 4.46 19.36 -23.72
C LEU A 169 4.57 20.47 -24.79
N ASN A 170 4.82 21.73 -24.40
CA ASN A 170 4.86 22.87 -25.32
C ASN A 170 6.26 23.46 -25.59
N ASN A 171 7.15 23.47 -24.60
CA ASN A 171 8.30 24.38 -24.55
C ASN A 171 9.65 23.68 -24.39
N ASN A 172 9.70 22.36 -24.24
CA ASN A 172 10.97 21.68 -24.04
C ASN A 172 11.76 21.62 -25.35
N GLN A 173 12.88 22.34 -25.39
CA GLN A 173 13.81 22.41 -26.52
C GLN A 173 14.38 21.03 -26.91
N GLN A 174 14.33 20.04 -26.00
CA GLN A 174 14.68 18.64 -26.29
C GLN A 174 13.61 17.87 -27.09
N LEU A 175 12.37 18.38 -27.15
CA LEU A 175 11.28 17.81 -27.95
C LEU A 175 11.14 18.48 -29.33
N ILE A 176 11.80 19.63 -29.49
CA ILE A 176 12.03 20.35 -30.75
C ILE A 176 13.47 20.04 -31.21
N ASP A 177 13.81 18.76 -31.20
CA ASP A 177 15.03 18.25 -31.80
C ASP A 177 14.68 17.85 -33.23
N ASP A 178 15.18 18.59 -34.22
CA ASP A 178 14.96 18.29 -35.65
C ASP A 178 15.46 16.88 -36.01
N GLU A 179 16.44 16.36 -35.26
CA GLU A 179 16.97 15.00 -35.43
C GLU A 179 16.07 13.95 -34.77
N TYR A 180 15.50 14.26 -33.60
CA TYR A 180 14.62 13.36 -32.84
C TYR A 180 13.26 13.99 -32.49
N PRO A 181 12.41 14.30 -33.48
CA PRO A 181 11.09 14.88 -33.23
C PRO A 181 10.25 13.97 -32.31
N LEU A 182 9.49 14.55 -31.39
CA LEU A 182 8.57 13.78 -30.53
C LEU A 182 7.49 13.11 -31.39
N LYS A 183 7.34 11.78 -31.26
CA LYS A 183 6.43 10.95 -32.08
C LYS A 183 5.36 10.20 -31.29
N LEU A 184 5.59 9.95 -30.00
CA LEU A 184 4.72 9.09 -29.19
C LEU A 184 4.78 9.55 -27.73
N VAL A 185 3.64 9.50 -27.06
CA VAL A 185 3.56 9.54 -25.60
C VAL A 185 3.22 8.14 -25.09
N ILE A 186 3.96 7.66 -24.10
CA ILE A 186 3.63 6.47 -23.33
C ILE A 186 3.23 6.92 -21.94
N LEU A 187 2.07 6.49 -21.49
CA LEU A 187 1.55 6.78 -20.17
C LEU A 187 1.52 5.48 -19.37
N LEU A 188 2.46 5.34 -18.43
CA LEU A 188 2.40 4.29 -17.42
C LEU A 188 1.39 4.74 -16.37
N VAL A 189 0.28 4.04 -16.21
CA VAL A 189 -0.65 4.29 -15.11
C VAL A 189 -0.71 3.09 -14.18
N HIS A 190 -0.54 3.33 -12.90
CA HIS A 190 -0.97 2.38 -11.88
C HIS A 190 -2.44 2.64 -11.56
N ASN A 191 -3.30 2.37 -12.55
CA ASN A 191 -4.75 2.52 -12.51
C ASN A 191 -5.35 1.71 -13.70
N ASP A 192 -6.66 1.49 -13.74
CA ASP A 192 -7.32 0.95 -14.92
C ASP A 192 -7.15 1.93 -16.09
N PRO A 193 -6.68 1.49 -17.28
CA PRO A 193 -6.65 2.33 -18.47
C PRO A 193 -8.00 2.93 -18.87
N ALA A 194 -9.11 2.28 -18.50
CA ALA A 194 -10.47 2.73 -18.75
C ALA A 194 -11.02 3.66 -17.66
N ASP A 195 -10.26 3.91 -16.59
CA ASP A 195 -10.69 4.79 -15.50
C ASP A 195 -10.78 6.26 -15.95
N SER A 196 -11.68 6.99 -15.29
CA SER A 196 -11.94 8.41 -15.55
C SER A 196 -10.74 9.31 -15.25
N GLU A 197 -9.91 8.99 -14.25
CA GLU A 197 -8.68 9.75 -13.99
C GLU A 197 -7.64 9.53 -15.09
N THR A 198 -7.57 8.32 -15.64
CA THR A 198 -6.74 8.06 -16.83
C THR A 198 -7.20 8.90 -18.02
N ASP A 199 -8.52 9.05 -18.22
CA ASP A 199 -9.07 9.98 -19.23
C ASP A 199 -8.67 11.43 -18.98
N LEU A 200 -8.65 11.90 -17.72
CA LEU A 200 -8.22 13.27 -17.40
C LEU A 200 -6.78 13.53 -17.84
N ILE A 201 -5.86 12.59 -17.59
CA ILE A 201 -4.45 12.71 -18.00
C ILE A 201 -4.34 12.76 -19.53
N VAL A 202 -5.00 11.81 -20.21
CA VAL A 202 -4.99 11.74 -21.68
C VAL A 202 -5.56 13.01 -22.31
N ASN A 203 -6.69 13.48 -21.81
CA ASN A 203 -7.32 14.72 -22.28
C ASN A 203 -6.41 15.92 -22.08
N LYS A 204 -5.73 16.01 -20.92
CA LYS A 204 -4.77 17.09 -20.68
C LYS A 204 -3.59 17.07 -21.65
N ILE A 205 -3.04 15.89 -21.94
CA ILE A 205 -1.98 15.76 -22.94
C ILE A 205 -2.49 16.19 -24.32
N ARG A 206 -3.72 15.80 -24.69
CA ARG A 206 -4.37 16.18 -25.96
C ARG A 206 -4.65 17.67 -26.09
N GLU A 207 -4.91 18.39 -24.99
CA GLU A 207 -5.06 19.86 -25.02
C GLU A 207 -3.80 20.54 -25.57
N TYR A 208 -2.61 20.02 -25.25
CA TYR A 208 -1.34 20.57 -25.70
C TYR A 208 -0.83 19.91 -26.99
N ARG A 209 -1.03 18.60 -27.14
CA ARG A 209 -0.51 17.77 -28.23
C ARG A 209 -1.62 16.91 -28.84
N PRO A 210 -2.58 17.51 -29.57
CA PRO A 210 -3.65 16.77 -30.21
C PRO A 210 -3.14 15.84 -31.31
N ASP A 211 -1.93 16.07 -31.84
CA ASP A 211 -1.28 15.37 -32.95
C ASP A 211 -0.60 14.04 -32.56
N LEU A 212 -0.25 13.84 -31.28
CA LEU A 212 0.62 12.73 -30.87
C LEU A 212 -0.17 11.47 -30.47
N PRO A 213 0.12 10.29 -31.01
CA PRO A 213 -0.39 9.04 -30.43
C PRO A 213 -0.05 8.91 -28.93
N ILE A 214 -0.98 8.37 -28.14
CA ILE A 214 -0.81 8.11 -26.71
C ILE A 214 -1.09 6.62 -26.45
N LEU A 215 -0.09 5.90 -25.93
CA LEU A 215 -0.20 4.51 -25.49
C LEU A 215 -0.34 4.47 -23.97
N VAL A 216 -1.45 3.94 -23.47
CA VAL A 216 -1.68 3.79 -22.03
C VAL A 216 -1.39 2.37 -21.60
N LEU A 217 -0.50 2.24 -20.62
CA LEU A 217 -0.03 0.99 -20.05
C LEU A 217 -0.45 0.95 -18.57
N GLY A 218 -1.55 0.26 -18.28
CA GLY A 218 -2.19 0.23 -16.97
C GLY A 218 -1.75 -0.87 -16.00
N GLY A 219 -2.30 -0.80 -14.78
CA GLY A 219 -2.10 -1.73 -13.68
C GLY A 219 -3.25 -1.64 -12.66
N HIS A 220 -2.97 -1.96 -11.39
CA HIS A 220 -3.87 -1.88 -10.24
C HIS A 220 -5.07 -2.85 -10.19
N THR A 221 -5.82 -3.03 -11.28
CA THR A 221 -7.06 -3.85 -11.25
C THR A 221 -6.83 -5.35 -11.38
N HIS A 222 -5.58 -5.79 -11.58
CA HIS A 222 -5.22 -7.17 -11.94
C HIS A 222 -5.94 -7.71 -13.20
N ILE A 223 -6.55 -6.84 -14.00
CA ILE A 223 -7.16 -7.17 -15.28
C ILE A 223 -6.21 -6.75 -16.39
N GLU A 224 -5.87 -7.68 -17.28
CA GLU A 224 -5.09 -7.36 -18.47
C GLU A 224 -5.86 -6.40 -19.36
N ARG A 225 -5.45 -5.14 -19.35
CA ARG A 225 -6.03 -4.13 -20.24
C ARG A 225 -4.93 -3.20 -20.76
N ILE A 226 -4.87 -3.07 -22.08
CA ILE A 226 -4.14 -2.00 -22.76
C ILE A 226 -5.19 -1.23 -23.54
N VAL A 227 -5.23 0.09 -23.33
CA VAL A 227 -6.14 0.98 -24.05
C VAL A 227 -5.33 1.98 -24.85
N MET A 228 -5.60 2.00 -26.15
CA MET A 228 -5.19 3.09 -27.02
C MET A 228 -6.39 4.04 -27.13
N LYS A 229 -6.22 5.30 -26.72
CA LYS A 229 -7.28 6.31 -26.82
C LYS A 229 -7.12 7.07 -28.16
N ASP A 230 -7.96 6.69 -29.15
CA ASP A 230 -8.32 7.27 -30.48
C ASP A 230 -7.98 6.52 -31.81
N ASP A 231 -8.87 6.72 -32.80
CA ASP A 231 -8.97 6.25 -34.21
C ASP A 231 -7.76 6.51 -35.14
N GLN A 232 -6.69 7.14 -34.64
CA GLN A 232 -5.54 7.57 -35.45
C GLN A 232 -4.64 6.41 -35.89
N LEU A 233 -4.74 5.24 -35.25
CA LEU A 233 -4.07 4.04 -35.75
C LEU A 233 -4.75 3.53 -37.02
N GLU A 234 -6.07 3.58 -37.15
CA GLU A 234 -6.75 3.19 -38.41
C GLU A 234 -6.33 4.12 -39.57
N LEU A 235 -6.03 5.39 -39.28
CA LEU A 235 -5.44 6.35 -40.22
C LEU A 235 -3.94 6.15 -40.47
N LEU A 236 -3.16 5.62 -39.51
CA LEU A 236 -1.76 5.23 -39.66
C LEU A 236 -1.62 3.88 -40.41
N GLU A 237 -2.51 2.94 -40.14
CA GLU A 237 -2.68 1.63 -40.79
C GLU A 237 -3.20 1.80 -42.22
N GLN A 238 -4.22 2.67 -42.44
CA GLN A 238 -4.72 2.97 -43.79
C GLN A 238 -3.75 3.80 -44.63
N LYS A 239 -2.95 4.71 -44.02
CA LYS A 239 -1.94 5.49 -44.76
C LYS A 239 -0.67 4.72 -45.08
N HIS A 240 -0.44 3.55 -44.48
CA HIS A 240 0.74 2.73 -44.74
C HIS A 240 0.38 1.32 -45.25
N GLN A 241 -0.13 1.23 -46.48
CA GLN A 241 -0.17 0.00 -47.29
C GLN A 241 1.22 -0.54 -47.70
N ASN A 242 2.29 -0.22 -46.94
CA ASN A 242 3.64 -0.75 -47.11
C ASN A 242 4.27 -1.05 -45.74
N GLY A 243 3.64 -1.97 -45.00
CA GLY A 243 4.22 -2.83 -43.96
C GLY A 243 5.15 -2.18 -42.93
N LYS A 244 4.61 -1.85 -41.75
CA LYS A 244 5.31 -1.81 -40.45
C LYS A 244 4.28 -2.04 -39.33
N ASP A 245 4.15 -3.29 -38.89
CA ASP A 245 3.24 -3.67 -37.80
C ASP A 245 3.76 -3.15 -36.45
N VAL A 246 2.96 -2.36 -35.73
CA VAL A 246 3.15 -2.14 -34.29
C VAL A 246 2.48 -3.29 -33.57
N ARG A 247 3.27 -4.18 -32.96
CA ARG A 247 2.77 -5.34 -32.22
C ARG A 247 3.00 -5.13 -30.73
N ILE A 248 1.94 -5.18 -29.94
CA ILE A 248 1.97 -5.05 -28.49
C ILE A 248 1.70 -6.44 -27.90
N GLU A 249 2.63 -6.97 -27.10
CA GLU A 249 2.47 -8.23 -26.38
C GLU A 249 2.50 -8.00 -24.86
N ASN A 250 1.43 -8.43 -24.20
CA ASN A 250 1.37 -8.60 -22.75
C ASN A 250 2.10 -9.89 -22.38
N GLN A 251 2.68 -9.93 -21.17
CA GLN A 251 3.25 -11.11 -20.47
C GLN A 251 3.39 -12.38 -21.33
N PRO A 252 4.60 -12.91 -21.59
CA PRO A 252 4.75 -14.06 -22.47
C PRO A 252 4.13 -15.32 -21.84
N THR A 253 2.87 -15.63 -22.17
CA THR A 253 2.04 -16.71 -21.58
C THR A 253 2.40 -18.12 -22.08
N ASN A 254 3.57 -18.32 -22.69
CA ASN A 254 4.01 -19.62 -23.22
C ASN A 254 5.52 -19.66 -23.50
N VAL A 255 6.36 -19.25 -22.53
CA VAL A 255 7.80 -19.54 -22.62
C VAL A 255 8.02 -20.96 -22.12
N THR A 256 7.80 -21.96 -22.96
CA THR A 256 8.12 -23.35 -22.62
C THR A 256 9.65 -23.53 -22.57
N ASP A 257 10.15 -24.21 -21.53
CA ASP A 257 11.53 -24.57 -21.10
C ASP A 257 12.66 -24.87 -22.12
N GLN A 258 12.46 -24.70 -23.43
CA GLN A 258 13.53 -24.86 -24.42
C GLN A 258 14.18 -23.52 -24.76
N ILE A 259 14.72 -22.82 -23.76
CA ILE A 259 15.68 -21.73 -24.00
C ILE A 259 17.07 -22.34 -24.19
N VAL A 260 17.46 -22.57 -25.45
CA VAL A 260 18.85 -22.88 -25.79
C VAL A 260 19.61 -21.56 -25.96
N TRP A 261 19.83 -20.83 -24.85
CA TRP A 261 20.91 -19.83 -24.61
C TRP A 261 20.56 -18.90 -23.42
N ASP A 262 20.94 -19.30 -22.20
CA ASP A 262 20.94 -18.38 -21.05
C ASP A 262 22.13 -17.40 -21.13
N TYR A 263 21.91 -16.13 -20.84
CA TYR A 263 23.01 -15.19 -20.57
C TYR A 263 23.60 -15.46 -19.18
N SER A 264 24.89 -15.14 -18.99
CA SER A 264 25.55 -15.26 -17.69
C SER A 264 24.86 -14.44 -16.59
N VAL A 265 24.29 -13.28 -16.94
CA VAL A 265 23.51 -12.44 -16.04
C VAL A 265 22.25 -13.18 -15.56
N ALA A 266 21.53 -13.85 -16.46
CA ALA A 266 20.35 -14.64 -16.12
C ALA A 266 20.70 -15.81 -15.18
N VAL A 267 21.79 -16.53 -15.47
CA VAL A 267 22.28 -17.61 -14.59
C VAL A 267 22.63 -17.08 -13.20
N ASP A 268 23.30 -15.93 -13.12
CA ASP A 268 23.64 -15.29 -11.84
C ASP A 268 22.38 -14.83 -11.08
N MET A 269 21.38 -14.28 -11.76
CA MET A 269 20.08 -13.94 -11.17
C MET A 269 19.41 -15.16 -10.54
N ARG A 270 19.32 -16.30 -11.25
CA ARG A 270 18.74 -17.54 -10.68
C ARG A 270 19.51 -18.04 -9.46
N ASN A 271 20.84 -17.95 -9.49
CA ASN A 271 21.68 -18.30 -8.34
C ASN A 271 21.43 -17.40 -7.13
N GLN A 272 21.27 -16.09 -7.36
CA GLN A 272 20.94 -15.13 -6.30
C GLN A 272 19.56 -15.41 -5.71
N ILE A 273 18.55 -15.66 -6.55
CA ILE A 273 17.19 -16.02 -6.12
C ILE A 273 17.22 -17.30 -5.28
N THR A 274 17.82 -18.37 -5.80
CA THR A 274 17.96 -19.65 -5.08
C THR A 274 18.66 -19.48 -3.73
N LYS A 275 19.68 -18.61 -3.66
CA LYS A 275 20.38 -18.30 -2.40
C LYS A 275 19.44 -17.55 -1.44
N LYS A 276 18.70 -16.56 -1.91
CA LYS A 276 17.79 -15.76 -1.08
C LYS A 276 16.61 -16.58 -0.56
N VAL A 277 16.03 -17.45 -1.39
CA VAL A 277 15.00 -18.43 -0.98
C VAL A 277 15.49 -19.28 0.20
N LYS A 278 16.73 -19.77 0.13
CA LYS A 278 17.35 -20.56 1.22
C LYS A 278 17.66 -19.73 2.47
N GLU A 279 18.16 -18.51 2.29
CA GLU A 279 18.46 -17.57 3.38
C GLU A 279 17.21 -17.22 4.20
N LEU A 280 16.10 -16.96 3.49
CA LEU A 280 14.81 -16.62 4.08
C LEU A 280 13.98 -17.85 4.47
N LYS A 281 14.47 -19.06 4.17
CA LYS A 281 13.81 -20.35 4.42
C LYS A 281 12.42 -20.48 3.76
N LEU A 282 12.24 -19.87 2.60
CA LEU A 282 10.96 -19.85 1.89
C LEU A 282 10.47 -21.24 1.46
N ASP A 283 11.39 -22.18 1.21
CA ASP A 283 11.10 -23.57 0.88
C ASP A 283 10.82 -24.47 2.11
N GLU A 284 10.92 -23.94 3.34
CA GLU A 284 10.66 -24.72 4.55
C GLU A 284 9.19 -25.15 4.61
N ILE A 285 8.94 -26.45 4.72
CA ILE A 285 7.59 -27.00 4.85
C ILE A 285 7.09 -26.73 6.27
N ILE A 286 6.07 -25.88 6.38
CA ILE A 286 5.46 -25.49 7.66
C ILE A 286 4.17 -26.26 7.97
N GLY A 287 3.64 -26.98 6.97
CA GLY A 287 2.41 -27.74 7.14
C GLY A 287 1.98 -28.47 5.89
N CYS A 288 0.72 -28.88 5.87
CA CYS A 288 0.10 -29.54 4.73
C CYS A 288 -1.37 -29.12 4.64
N SER A 289 -1.83 -28.82 3.43
CA SER A 289 -3.24 -28.56 3.13
C SER A 289 -3.89 -29.82 2.55
N ASP A 290 -5.06 -30.18 3.10
CA ASP A 290 -5.79 -31.37 2.68
C ASP A 290 -6.46 -31.23 1.31
N LYS A 291 -6.68 -29.99 0.87
CA LYS A 291 -7.28 -29.61 -0.42
C LYS A 291 -6.77 -28.24 -0.86
N THR A 292 -7.09 -27.84 -2.09
CA THR A 292 -6.84 -26.48 -2.56
C THR A 292 -7.97 -25.58 -2.08
N TYR A 293 -7.62 -24.49 -1.39
CA TYR A 293 -8.53 -23.41 -1.03
C TYR A 293 -8.28 -22.23 -1.96
N GLY A 294 -9.30 -21.87 -2.75
CA GLY A 294 -9.24 -20.72 -3.64
C GLY A 294 -9.25 -19.40 -2.88
N HIS A 295 -8.69 -18.34 -3.47
CA HIS A 295 -8.66 -17.01 -2.86
C HIS A 295 -9.82 -16.12 -3.31
N SER A 296 -10.73 -16.61 -4.17
CA SER A 296 -11.96 -15.90 -4.52
C SER A 296 -13.11 -16.33 -3.60
N LYS A 297 -13.94 -15.36 -3.19
CA LYS A 297 -15.20 -15.65 -2.47
C LYS A 297 -16.18 -16.52 -3.26
N THR A 298 -16.02 -16.57 -4.59
CA THR A 298 -16.87 -17.38 -5.47
C THR A 298 -16.40 -18.82 -5.61
N ASP A 299 -15.21 -19.14 -5.09
CA ASP A 299 -14.70 -20.50 -5.10
C ASP A 299 -15.50 -21.38 -4.13
N LYS A 300 -15.86 -22.59 -4.59
CA LYS A 300 -16.63 -23.57 -3.79
C LYS A 300 -15.94 -23.95 -2.48
N ILE A 301 -14.62 -23.91 -2.48
CA ILE A 301 -13.75 -24.15 -1.33
C ILE A 301 -12.79 -22.98 -1.33
N ASN A 302 -13.01 -22.03 -0.43
CA ASN A 302 -12.27 -20.78 -0.41
C ASN A 302 -11.58 -20.55 0.93
N LEU A 303 -10.54 -19.73 0.88
CA LEU A 303 -9.72 -19.37 2.03
C LEU A 303 -10.47 -18.55 3.07
N PHE A 304 -11.47 -17.78 2.65
CA PHE A 304 -12.24 -16.96 3.58
C PHE A 304 -13.08 -17.82 4.52
N ASP A 305 -13.77 -18.82 4.00
CA ASP A 305 -14.50 -19.80 4.80
C ASP A 305 -13.56 -20.55 5.74
N LEU A 306 -12.37 -20.91 5.26
CA LEU A 306 -11.35 -21.52 6.12
C LEU A 306 -10.94 -20.57 7.26
N LEU A 307 -10.62 -19.32 6.95
CA LEU A 307 -10.15 -18.35 7.95
C LEU A 307 -11.26 -17.97 8.94
N ILE A 308 -12.38 -17.46 8.44
CA ILE A 308 -13.46 -16.88 9.23
C ILE A 308 -14.27 -17.95 9.95
N ASN A 309 -14.63 -19.06 9.30
CA ASN A 309 -15.49 -20.08 9.91
C ASN A 309 -14.72 -21.18 10.65
N THR A 310 -13.44 -21.38 10.34
CA THR A 310 -12.66 -22.49 10.93
C THR A 310 -11.48 -22.04 11.78
N ILE A 311 -10.66 -21.08 11.33
CA ILE A 311 -9.42 -20.72 12.00
C ILE A 311 -9.67 -19.69 13.11
N TYR A 312 -10.24 -18.52 12.80
CA TYR A 312 -10.42 -17.44 13.78
C TYR A 312 -11.26 -17.86 15.00
N PRO A 313 -12.38 -18.59 14.86
CA PRO A 313 -13.16 -19.06 16.01
C PRO A 313 -12.39 -20.01 16.93
N LYS A 314 -11.39 -20.73 16.39
CA LYS A 314 -10.50 -21.61 17.17
C LYS A 314 -9.35 -20.84 17.81
N VAL A 315 -8.74 -19.92 17.06
CA VAL A 315 -7.57 -19.14 17.50
C VAL A 315 -7.96 -18.10 18.54
N LYS A 316 -9.18 -17.54 18.44
CA LYS A 316 -9.72 -16.55 19.38
C LYS A 316 -8.76 -15.37 19.58
N PRO A 317 -8.54 -14.53 18.55
CA PRO A 317 -7.49 -13.50 18.55
C PRO A 317 -7.42 -12.62 19.80
N PHE A 318 -8.54 -12.42 20.50
CA PHE A 318 -8.59 -11.65 21.75
C PHE A 318 -9.00 -12.45 23.00
N GLY A 319 -9.19 -13.76 22.89
CA GLY A 319 -9.48 -14.67 24.01
C GLY A 319 -10.83 -14.44 24.73
N ARG A 320 -11.61 -13.43 24.31
CA ARG A 320 -12.94 -13.10 24.83
C ARG A 320 -14.05 -13.89 24.14
N GLU A 321 -13.78 -14.55 23.00
CA GLU A 321 -14.76 -15.33 22.23
C GLU A 321 -15.14 -16.67 22.91
N LYS A 322 -15.51 -16.67 24.20
CA LYS A 322 -15.95 -17.87 24.91
C LYS A 322 -17.37 -18.27 24.48
N GLU A 323 -17.52 -19.58 24.26
CA GLU A 323 -18.78 -20.28 23.99
C GLU A 323 -19.90 -19.78 24.90
N ASN A 324 -20.92 -19.12 24.34
CA ASN A 324 -22.25 -18.94 24.94
C ASN A 324 -22.28 -18.80 26.47
N SER A 325 -21.36 -18.02 27.06
CA SER A 325 -21.35 -17.79 28.49
C SER A 325 -21.96 -16.43 28.71
N SER A 326 -23.23 -16.43 29.10
CA SER A 326 -23.94 -15.34 29.73
C SER A 326 -23.06 -14.65 30.78
N TYR A 327 -22.31 -13.62 30.37
CA TYR A 327 -21.74 -12.67 31.30
C TYR A 327 -22.88 -11.75 31.72
N SER A 328 -23.60 -12.17 32.74
CA SER A 328 -24.53 -11.31 33.46
C SER A 328 -23.72 -10.19 34.12
N ASN A 329 -23.67 -9.03 33.48
CA ASN A 329 -23.47 -7.79 34.20
C ASN A 329 -24.71 -7.65 35.13
N PRO A 330 -24.59 -7.47 36.45
CA PRO A 330 -25.74 -7.55 37.36
C PRO A 330 -26.84 -6.50 37.12
N ILE A 331 -26.63 -5.59 36.16
CA ILE A 331 -27.50 -4.46 35.84
C ILE A 331 -27.96 -4.46 34.36
N ASN A 332 -27.43 -5.33 33.47
CA ASN A 332 -27.92 -5.43 32.08
C ASN A 332 -27.69 -6.83 31.48
N THR A 333 -28.78 -7.50 31.10
CA THR A 333 -28.84 -8.87 30.57
C THR A 333 -28.67 -8.90 29.04
N LYS A 334 -27.54 -8.44 28.50
CA LYS A 334 -27.28 -8.52 27.06
C LYS A 334 -26.35 -9.68 26.71
N SER A 335 -26.70 -10.43 25.66
CA SER A 335 -25.87 -11.51 25.13
C SER A 335 -24.84 -10.94 24.15
N ILE A 336 -23.56 -11.25 24.37
CA ILE A 336 -22.45 -10.78 23.53
C ILE A 336 -22.16 -11.83 22.45
N SER A 337 -22.13 -11.42 21.18
CA SER A 337 -21.73 -12.27 20.05
C SER A 337 -20.50 -11.69 19.35
N THR A 338 -19.53 -12.53 19.01
CA THR A 338 -18.35 -12.08 18.24
C THR A 338 -18.58 -12.33 16.75
N ILE A 339 -18.21 -11.36 15.92
CA ILE A 339 -18.34 -11.40 14.47
C ILE A 339 -16.97 -11.11 13.87
N TYR A 340 -16.52 -11.99 12.98
CA TYR A 340 -15.30 -11.73 12.21
C TYR A 340 -15.63 -11.04 10.89
N ILE A 341 -14.88 -9.99 10.61
CA ILE A 341 -14.95 -9.20 9.39
C ILE A 341 -13.56 -9.23 8.77
N TYR A 342 -13.46 -9.55 7.49
CA TYR A 342 -12.16 -9.62 6.81
C TYR A 342 -12.31 -9.21 5.35
N ASN A 343 -11.39 -8.37 4.89
CA ASN A 343 -11.38 -7.88 3.51
C ASN A 343 -11.03 -8.98 2.51
N SER A 344 -11.90 -9.18 1.52
CA SER A 344 -11.68 -10.17 0.47
C SER A 344 -10.43 -9.90 -0.37
N GLN A 345 -9.95 -8.66 -0.46
CA GLN A 345 -8.74 -8.31 -1.20
C GLN A 345 -7.44 -8.53 -0.41
N SER A 346 -7.54 -8.86 0.88
CA SER A 346 -6.36 -9.12 1.73
C SER A 346 -5.73 -10.50 1.48
N LEU A 347 -6.46 -11.45 0.91
CA LEU A 347 -5.91 -12.76 0.51
C LEU A 347 -5.52 -12.73 -0.97
N ARG A 348 -4.25 -13.02 -1.25
CA ARG A 348 -3.63 -12.69 -2.55
C ARG A 348 -3.35 -13.91 -3.43
N ALA A 349 -3.31 -15.11 -2.86
CA ALA A 349 -3.05 -16.35 -3.58
C ALA A 349 -3.89 -17.51 -3.01
N PRO A 350 -4.20 -18.54 -3.83
CA PRO A 350 -4.83 -19.75 -3.32
C PRO A 350 -3.83 -20.55 -2.45
N LEU A 351 -4.35 -21.31 -1.49
CA LEU A 351 -3.56 -22.31 -0.76
C LEU A 351 -3.72 -23.67 -1.44
N HIS A 352 -2.66 -24.17 -2.05
CA HIS A 352 -2.70 -25.43 -2.81
C HIS A 352 -2.70 -26.67 -1.90
N GLN A 353 -3.33 -27.75 -2.39
CA GLN A 353 -3.29 -29.06 -1.75
C GLN A 353 -1.86 -29.63 -1.71
N GLY A 354 -1.47 -30.22 -0.58
CA GLY A 354 -0.17 -30.85 -0.40
C GLY A 354 0.69 -30.13 0.63
N GLU A 355 2.00 -30.28 0.51
CA GLU A 355 2.96 -29.59 1.38
C GLU A 355 2.81 -28.08 1.24
N VAL A 356 2.72 -27.39 2.37
CA VAL A 356 2.64 -25.93 2.44
C VAL A 356 3.98 -25.42 2.92
N THR A 357 4.64 -24.60 2.10
CA THR A 357 5.88 -23.95 2.49
C THR A 357 5.65 -22.61 3.18
N GLN A 358 6.72 -22.05 3.74
CA GLN A 358 6.72 -20.69 4.26
C GLN A 358 6.30 -19.69 3.17
N ASP A 359 6.82 -19.82 1.94
CA ASP A 359 6.44 -18.93 0.84
C ASP A 359 4.96 -19.04 0.46
N ASP A 360 4.40 -20.25 0.45
CA ASP A 360 2.97 -20.46 0.15
C ASP A 360 2.07 -19.69 1.12
N PHE A 361 2.43 -19.68 2.41
CA PHE A 361 1.69 -18.92 3.42
C PHE A 361 1.82 -17.41 3.22
N LEU A 362 3.03 -16.95 2.88
CA LEU A 362 3.32 -15.53 2.64
C LEU A 362 2.63 -15.01 1.39
N SER A 363 2.51 -15.82 0.35
CA SER A 363 1.75 -15.48 -0.85
C SER A 363 0.25 -15.42 -0.60
N VAL A 364 -0.28 -16.22 0.33
CA VAL A 364 -1.70 -16.19 0.70
C VAL A 364 -2.05 -14.89 1.46
N ASP A 365 -1.31 -14.54 2.51
CA ASP A 365 -1.56 -13.35 3.34
C ASP A 365 -0.27 -12.53 3.54
N PRO A 366 0.17 -11.78 2.51
CA PRO A 366 1.41 -10.99 2.57
C PRO A 366 1.29 -9.73 3.43
N GLY A 367 0.06 -9.29 3.74
CA GLY A 367 -0.18 -8.08 4.52
C GLY A 367 0.13 -8.25 6.00
N PHE A 368 0.20 -9.49 6.50
CA PHE A 368 0.40 -9.83 7.92
C PHE A 368 -0.44 -8.96 8.86
N ASN A 369 -1.71 -8.78 8.51
CA ASN A 369 -2.60 -7.93 9.27
C ASN A 369 -2.71 -8.45 10.71
N THR A 370 -2.59 -7.55 11.68
CA THR A 370 -3.02 -7.90 13.06
C THR A 370 -4.52 -7.75 13.16
N PHE A 371 -5.08 -8.13 14.30
CA PHE A 371 -6.49 -7.93 14.56
C PHE A 371 -6.71 -6.64 15.35
N CYS A 372 -7.83 -5.97 15.10
CA CYS A 372 -8.46 -5.03 16.02
C CYS A 372 -9.87 -5.54 16.36
N ALA A 373 -10.43 -5.04 17.47
CA ALA A 373 -11.78 -5.35 17.87
C ALA A 373 -12.58 -4.08 18.18
N PHE A 374 -13.76 -3.94 17.57
CA PHE A 374 -14.78 -2.98 17.96
C PHE A 374 -15.73 -3.68 18.92
N ARG A 375 -15.68 -3.29 20.19
CA ARG A 375 -16.47 -3.92 21.24
C ARG A 375 -17.69 -3.09 21.57
N GLY A 376 -18.74 -3.74 22.05
CA GLY A 376 -19.92 -3.02 22.49
C GLY A 376 -20.80 -2.50 21.36
N VAL A 377 -20.63 -3.02 20.15
CA VAL A 377 -21.40 -2.58 18.98
C VAL A 377 -22.86 -2.98 19.20
N THR A 378 -23.77 -2.01 19.17
CA THR A 378 -25.18 -2.31 19.39
C THR A 378 -25.79 -2.99 18.17
N GLY A 379 -26.90 -3.71 18.34
CA GLY A 379 -27.66 -4.23 17.20
C GLY A 379 -28.10 -3.13 16.21
N GLN A 380 -28.31 -1.90 16.68
CA GLN A 380 -28.59 -0.76 15.81
C GLN A 380 -27.39 -0.34 14.97
N ASP A 381 -26.21 -0.17 15.58
CA ASP A 381 -25.00 0.24 14.87
C ASP A 381 -24.54 -0.85 13.90
N MET A 382 -24.70 -2.11 14.28
CA MET A 382 -24.44 -3.25 13.41
C MET A 382 -25.40 -3.27 12.21
N ARG A 383 -26.70 -3.02 12.41
CA ARG A 383 -27.64 -2.85 11.30
C ARG A 383 -27.22 -1.71 10.40
N GLN A 384 -26.79 -0.58 10.94
CA GLN A 384 -26.38 0.56 10.14
C GLN A 384 -25.12 0.22 9.32
N LEU A 385 -24.10 -0.37 9.93
CA LEU A 385 -22.86 -0.82 9.27
C LEU A 385 -23.15 -1.76 8.10
N MET A 386 -24.06 -2.72 8.29
CA MET A 386 -24.41 -3.71 7.28
C MET A 386 -25.45 -3.20 6.26
N SER A 387 -26.26 -2.21 6.62
CA SER A 387 -27.28 -1.59 5.75
C SER A 387 -26.72 -0.57 4.76
N MET A 388 -25.42 -0.25 4.84
CA MET A 388 -24.68 0.59 3.89
C MET A 388 -24.54 -0.05 2.49
N LYS A 389 -25.56 -0.81 2.08
CA LYS A 389 -25.73 -1.33 0.73
C LYS A 389 -26.39 -0.31 -0.21
N TYR A 390 -26.99 0.78 0.28
CA TYR A 390 -27.67 1.77 -0.57
C TYR A 390 -27.67 3.19 0.03
N ALA A 391 -27.14 4.14 -0.74
CA ALA A 391 -27.39 5.59 -0.71
C ALA A 391 -26.98 6.38 0.56
N SER A 392 -25.74 6.89 0.57
CA SER A 392 -25.30 8.22 1.07
C SER A 392 -23.80 8.30 1.45
N VAL A 393 -23.01 7.25 1.20
CA VAL A 393 -21.54 7.27 1.34
C VAL A 393 -20.82 7.51 -0.02
N ASN A 394 -21.57 7.61 -1.12
CA ASN A 394 -21.05 7.86 -2.48
C ASN A 394 -20.45 9.27 -2.69
N TYR A 395 -20.43 10.13 -1.68
CA TYR A 395 -20.03 11.54 -1.85
C TYR A 395 -18.64 11.86 -1.28
N ILE A 396 -18.01 10.94 -0.55
CA ILE A 396 -16.78 11.24 0.23
C ILE A 396 -15.68 10.18 0.06
N LEU A 397 -15.98 9.00 -0.49
CA LEU A 397 -14.98 8.03 -0.93
C LEU A 397 -15.06 8.01 -2.46
N ASN A 398 -14.15 8.72 -3.12
CA ASN A 398 -13.91 8.53 -4.56
C ASN A 398 -13.50 7.07 -4.74
N GLU A 399 -14.43 6.21 -5.15
CA GLU A 399 -14.12 4.95 -5.83
C GLU A 399 -15.44 4.32 -6.28
N GLU A 400 -15.59 4.18 -7.60
CA GLU A 400 -16.58 3.30 -8.23
C GLU A 400 -16.34 1.82 -7.92
N GLU A 401 -15.39 1.47 -7.05
CA GLU A 401 -14.79 0.15 -7.04
C GLU A 401 -15.33 -0.86 -6.03
N THR A 402 -16.11 -0.52 -5.00
CA THR A 402 -16.70 -1.61 -4.18
C THR A 402 -17.76 -1.18 -3.19
N LEU A 403 -18.89 -1.90 -3.20
CA LEU A 403 -19.87 -1.83 -2.11
C LEU A 403 -19.23 -2.35 -0.82
N PHE A 404 -19.55 -1.73 0.32
CA PHE A 404 -19.04 -2.15 1.63
C PHE A 404 -19.35 -3.63 1.94
N SER A 405 -20.44 -4.16 1.36
CA SER A 405 -20.78 -5.58 1.44
C SER A 405 -19.87 -6.52 0.65
N ASP A 406 -19.16 -6.04 -0.37
CA ASP A 406 -18.23 -6.85 -1.16
C ASP A 406 -16.87 -7.00 -0.50
N HIS A 407 -16.51 -6.04 0.37
CA HIS A 407 -15.27 -6.07 1.13
C HIS A 407 -15.29 -7.17 2.17
N TYR A 408 -16.40 -7.41 2.87
CA TYR A 408 -16.36 -8.20 4.08
C TYR A 408 -17.11 -9.52 3.98
N LEU A 409 -16.45 -10.59 4.44
CA LEU A 409 -17.10 -11.87 4.71
C LEU A 409 -17.30 -12.03 6.21
N VAL A 410 -18.44 -12.63 6.56
CA VAL A 410 -18.89 -12.81 7.93
C VAL A 410 -19.21 -14.29 8.15
N ASP A 411 -18.92 -14.80 9.35
CA ASP A 411 -19.19 -16.19 9.73
C ASP A 411 -20.67 -16.59 9.67
N ASP A 412 -20.96 -17.89 9.69
CA ASP A 412 -22.33 -18.42 9.62
C ASP A 412 -23.26 -17.92 10.74
N GLU A 413 -22.73 -17.61 11.93
CA GLU A 413 -23.53 -17.08 13.04
C GLU A 413 -23.90 -15.62 12.77
N GLY A 414 -22.94 -14.81 12.31
CA GLY A 414 -23.13 -13.44 11.84
C GLY A 414 -24.02 -13.39 10.59
N TYR A 415 -23.82 -14.27 9.61
CA TYR A 415 -24.65 -14.38 8.42
C TYR A 415 -26.10 -14.74 8.78
N LYS A 416 -26.31 -15.65 9.73
CA LYS A 416 -27.64 -15.97 10.28
C LYS A 416 -28.23 -14.81 11.07
N LEU A 417 -27.44 -14.12 11.90
CA LEU A 417 -27.80 -12.87 12.59
C LEU A 417 -28.28 -11.78 11.62
N PHE A 418 -27.81 -11.77 10.37
CA PHE A 418 -28.27 -10.83 9.33
C PHE A 418 -29.52 -11.28 8.58
N SER A 419 -29.79 -12.59 8.49
CA SER A 419 -31.04 -13.12 7.93
C SER A 419 -32.20 -13.06 8.94
N ASP A 420 -31.88 -13.18 10.23
CA ASP A 420 -32.80 -13.00 11.36
C ASP A 420 -32.93 -11.51 11.67
N LYS A 421 -33.75 -10.79 10.89
CA LYS A 421 -34.02 -9.34 11.02
C LYS A 421 -34.50 -8.84 12.41
N ASP A 422 -34.61 -9.71 13.42
CA ASP A 422 -35.38 -9.51 14.64
C ASP A 422 -34.59 -9.70 15.96
N LYS A 423 -33.28 -9.41 16.00
CA LYS A 423 -32.57 -9.33 17.28
C LYS A 423 -32.40 -7.87 17.73
N ASP A 424 -33.35 -7.49 18.59
CA ASP A 424 -33.51 -6.26 19.36
C ASP A 424 -32.22 -5.77 20.06
N ASP A 425 -32.25 -4.53 20.55
CA ASP A 425 -31.23 -3.83 21.34
C ASP A 425 -30.74 -4.59 22.60
N ILE A 426 -31.20 -5.82 22.81
CA ILE A 426 -30.78 -6.77 23.85
C ILE A 426 -29.48 -7.52 23.51
N TYR A 427 -28.92 -7.35 22.31
CA TYR A 427 -27.62 -7.93 21.92
C TYR A 427 -26.54 -6.88 21.76
N GLU A 428 -25.32 -7.29 22.08
CA GLU A 428 -24.08 -6.53 21.95
C GLU A 428 -23.12 -7.35 21.10
N TYR A 429 -22.37 -6.71 20.20
CA TYR A 429 -21.48 -7.38 19.26
C TYR A 429 -20.04 -6.93 19.46
N ASP A 430 -19.13 -7.89 19.41
CA ASP A 430 -17.70 -7.65 19.26
C ASP A 430 -17.34 -7.93 17.80
N ILE A 431 -16.96 -6.91 17.04
CA ILE A 431 -16.46 -7.07 15.67
C ILE A 431 -14.94 -7.23 15.73
N VAL A 432 -14.42 -8.34 15.24
CA VAL A 432 -12.98 -8.59 15.09
C VAL A 432 -12.61 -8.47 13.61
N THR A 433 -11.65 -7.61 13.28
CA THR A 433 -11.22 -7.38 11.89
C THR A 433 -9.71 -7.23 11.78
N ALA A 434 -9.19 -7.33 10.55
CA ALA A 434 -7.80 -7.04 10.23
C ALA A 434 -7.46 -5.55 10.43
N SER A 435 -6.21 -5.26 10.82
CA SER A 435 -5.66 -3.92 11.07
C SER A 435 -5.81 -2.98 9.87
N TYR A 436 -5.73 -3.53 8.66
CA TYR A 436 -5.98 -2.83 7.41
C TYR A 436 -7.39 -2.21 7.35
N ASP A 437 -8.39 -2.93 7.87
CA ASP A 437 -9.80 -2.53 7.75
C ASP A 437 -10.28 -1.64 8.90
N CYS A 438 -9.53 -1.58 10.02
CA CYS A 438 -9.93 -0.85 11.22
C CYS A 438 -10.20 0.64 10.98
N PRO A 439 -9.36 1.40 10.23
CA PRO A 439 -9.62 2.82 10.00
C PRO A 439 -10.95 3.06 9.28
N ARG A 440 -11.28 2.23 8.29
CA ARG A 440 -12.53 2.33 7.51
C ARG A 440 -13.75 2.04 8.37
N ILE A 441 -13.71 0.99 9.18
CA ILE A 441 -14.81 0.67 10.12
C ILE A 441 -14.95 1.76 11.19
N SER A 442 -13.84 2.30 11.70
CA SER A 442 -13.85 3.40 12.68
C SER A 442 -14.48 4.69 12.13
N GLN A 443 -14.08 5.11 10.91
CA GLN A 443 -14.66 6.28 10.24
C GLN A 443 -16.18 6.18 10.10
N ILE A 444 -16.66 4.97 9.81
CA ILE A 444 -18.08 4.71 9.70
C ILE A 444 -18.78 4.92 11.05
N PHE A 445 -18.28 4.31 12.14
CA PHE A 445 -18.88 4.50 13.46
C PHE A 445 -18.81 5.95 13.95
N GLN A 446 -17.75 6.69 13.60
CA GLN A 446 -17.64 8.12 13.93
C GLN A 446 -18.73 8.92 13.21
N ARG A 447 -18.97 8.67 11.92
CA ARG A 447 -19.99 9.36 11.13
C ARG A 447 -21.42 8.97 11.50
N MET A 448 -21.64 7.72 11.96
CA MET A 448 -22.94 7.29 12.50
C MET A 448 -23.31 8.08 13.77
N ASN A 449 -22.32 8.43 14.59
CA ASN A 449 -22.52 9.15 15.86
C ASN A 449 -22.56 10.68 15.71
N SER A 450 -22.04 11.24 14.61
CA SER A 450 -22.10 12.68 14.34
C SER A 450 -23.43 13.08 13.71
N SER A 451 -24.35 13.61 14.52
CA SER A 451 -25.53 14.36 14.04
C SER A 451 -25.19 15.82 13.67
N SER A 452 -23.91 16.17 13.54
CA SER A 452 -23.44 17.54 13.36
C SER A 452 -22.34 17.60 12.31
N GLU A 453 -22.56 18.40 11.27
CA GLU A 453 -21.56 18.90 10.34
C GLU A 453 -20.41 19.56 11.11
N TYR A 454 -19.34 18.84 11.38
CA TYR A 454 -18.03 19.44 11.63
C TYR A 454 -16.96 18.42 11.24
N ASP A 455 -16.33 18.66 10.09
CA ASP A 455 -15.02 18.13 9.74
C ASP A 455 -14.03 18.54 10.83
N GLN A 456 -13.57 17.56 11.60
CA GLN A 456 -12.33 17.68 12.37
C GLN A 456 -11.28 16.83 11.67
N ASP A 457 -10.13 17.45 11.37
CA ASP A 457 -8.90 16.76 11.00
C ASP A 457 -8.51 15.76 12.10
N ILE A 458 -8.86 14.50 11.90
CA ILE A 458 -8.44 13.40 12.77
C ILE A 458 -7.15 12.81 12.17
N LYS A 459 -6.02 13.08 12.81
CA LYS A 459 -4.78 12.31 12.62
C LYS A 459 -5.02 10.88 13.12
N TYR A 460 -4.90 9.91 12.23
CA TYR A 460 -5.08 8.49 12.53
C TYR A 460 -3.87 7.89 13.27
N PRO A 461 -4.08 6.90 14.17
CA PRO A 461 -3.00 6.00 14.55
C PRO A 461 -2.63 5.15 13.32
N VAL A 462 -1.41 5.38 12.85
CA VAL A 462 -0.76 4.87 11.64
C VAL A 462 -0.67 3.34 11.63
N HIS A 463 -0.70 2.73 10.43
CA HIS A 463 -0.34 1.35 10.10
C HIS A 463 1.09 0.92 10.52
N SER A 464 1.80 1.73 11.30
CA SER A 464 3.16 1.49 11.79
C SER A 464 3.21 0.44 12.91
N SER A 465 2.09 0.11 13.57
CA SER A 465 2.14 -0.68 14.80
C SER A 465 2.66 -2.09 14.60
N ASN A 466 2.42 -2.78 13.48
CA ASN A 466 2.80 -4.20 13.35
C ASN A 466 4.25 -4.45 12.98
N ILE A 467 4.83 -3.65 12.09
CA ILE A 467 6.25 -3.80 11.72
C ILE A 467 7.13 -3.28 12.84
N VAL A 468 6.76 -2.13 13.43
CA VAL A 468 7.43 -1.60 14.62
C VAL A 468 7.28 -2.58 15.79
N GLN A 469 6.12 -3.21 16.01
CA GLN A 469 5.97 -4.25 17.04
C GLN A 469 6.80 -5.50 16.72
N LYS A 470 6.85 -5.99 15.48
CA LYS A 470 7.72 -7.12 15.10
C LYS A 470 9.20 -6.80 15.30
N GLN A 471 9.65 -5.62 14.89
CA GLN A 471 11.03 -5.15 15.11
C GLN A 471 11.34 -5.01 16.59
N ILE A 472 10.41 -4.44 17.37
CA ILE A 472 10.51 -4.35 18.83
C ILE A 472 10.58 -5.75 19.45
N ILE A 473 9.73 -6.70 19.04
CA ILE A 473 9.75 -8.09 19.53
C ILE A 473 11.10 -8.73 19.23
N GLN A 474 11.61 -8.61 18.00
CA GLN A 474 12.92 -9.15 17.62
C GLN A 474 14.05 -8.50 18.42
N THR A 475 13.99 -7.19 18.65
CA THR A 475 14.98 -6.45 19.45
C THR A 475 14.94 -6.90 20.91
N ILE A 476 13.75 -7.11 21.49
CA ILE A 476 13.60 -7.68 22.84
C ILE A 476 14.14 -9.11 22.88
N ILE A 477 13.90 -9.94 21.86
CA ILE A 477 14.46 -11.30 21.79
C ILE A 477 15.99 -11.26 21.77
N GLN A 478 16.59 -10.36 20.97
CA GLN A 478 18.03 -10.17 20.90
C GLN A 478 18.61 -9.71 22.24
N ILE A 479 18.10 -8.62 22.83
CA ILE A 479 18.55 -8.10 24.13
C ILE A 479 18.38 -9.16 25.23
N SER A 480 17.26 -9.89 25.19
CA SER A 480 16.96 -10.90 26.20
C SER A 480 17.75 -12.20 26.04
N SER A 481 18.34 -12.48 24.87
CA SER A 481 19.17 -13.68 24.66
C SER A 481 20.40 -13.70 25.56
N GLY A 482 21.03 -12.53 25.76
CA GLY A 482 22.20 -12.37 26.63
C GLY A 482 21.89 -12.38 28.12
N LEU A 483 20.63 -12.22 28.55
CA LEU A 483 20.25 -12.10 29.97
C LEU A 483 20.53 -13.38 30.80
N THR A 484 20.59 -14.54 30.15
CA THR A 484 20.80 -15.85 30.79
C THR A 484 22.22 -16.40 30.64
N GLU A 485 23.11 -15.67 29.98
CA GLU A 485 24.51 -16.08 29.83
C GLU A 485 25.30 -15.86 31.13
N GLU A 486 26.17 -16.80 31.50
CA GLU A 486 26.95 -16.73 32.75
C GLU A 486 27.97 -15.57 32.78
N ASN A 487 28.31 -14.99 31.62
CA ASN A 487 29.40 -14.02 31.47
C ASN A 487 28.96 -12.54 31.45
N ILE A 488 27.66 -12.23 31.42
CA ILE A 488 27.18 -10.85 31.37
C ILE A 488 27.14 -10.21 32.76
N GLY A 489 27.60 -8.96 32.89
CA GLY A 489 27.66 -8.26 34.17
C GLY A 489 26.29 -7.89 34.73
N GLU A 490 26.13 -7.83 36.06
CA GLU A 490 24.83 -7.48 36.67
C GLU A 490 24.34 -6.06 36.31
N ASN A 491 25.25 -5.12 36.01
CA ASN A 491 24.88 -3.79 35.53
C ASN A 491 24.35 -3.82 34.09
N GLU A 492 24.96 -4.64 33.23
CA GLU A 492 24.52 -4.84 31.84
C GLU A 492 23.15 -5.52 31.80
N LYS A 493 22.90 -6.50 32.68
CA LYS A 493 21.57 -7.10 32.85
C LYS A 493 20.52 -6.07 33.28
N ALA A 494 20.86 -5.17 34.19
CA ALA A 494 19.94 -4.12 34.64
C ALA A 494 19.60 -3.17 33.49
N VAL A 495 20.60 -2.72 32.71
CA VAL A 495 20.40 -1.85 31.54
C VAL A 495 19.57 -2.55 30.46
N ALA A 496 19.83 -3.83 30.18
CA ALA A 496 19.06 -4.63 29.24
C ALA A 496 17.58 -4.73 29.66
N LEU A 497 17.28 -4.97 30.94
CA LEU A 497 15.90 -4.98 31.44
C LEU A 497 15.23 -3.61 31.33
N GLN A 498 15.96 -2.52 31.55
CA GLN A 498 15.44 -1.16 31.38
C GLN A 498 15.09 -0.88 29.92
N GLN A 499 15.97 -1.25 28.98
CA GLN A 499 15.70 -1.12 27.54
C GLN A 499 14.47 -1.95 27.13
N ILE A 500 14.33 -3.16 27.65
CA ILE A 500 13.15 -3.99 27.36
C ILE A 500 11.86 -3.34 27.88
N ILE A 501 11.87 -2.75 29.09
CA ILE A 501 10.72 -1.99 29.60
C ILE A 501 10.38 -0.81 28.68
N ALA A 502 11.39 -0.06 28.23
CA ALA A 502 11.21 1.05 27.30
C ALA A 502 10.61 0.60 25.97
N LEU A 503 11.12 -0.48 25.39
CA LEU A 503 10.63 -1.07 24.14
C LEU A 503 9.18 -1.59 24.25
N ILE A 504 8.83 -2.22 25.39
CA ILE A 504 7.45 -2.63 25.69
C ILE A 504 6.53 -1.40 25.72
N ILE A 505 6.96 -0.28 26.29
CA ILE A 505 6.19 0.98 26.34
C ILE A 505 6.03 1.60 24.96
N ILE A 506 7.11 1.67 24.18
CA ILE A 506 7.13 2.22 22.82
C ILE A 506 6.18 1.44 21.90
N SER A 507 6.04 0.13 22.12
CA SER A 507 5.19 -0.72 21.28
C SER A 507 3.70 -0.36 21.27
N GLY A 508 3.22 0.38 22.27
CA GLY A 508 1.80 0.68 22.46
C GLY A 508 0.93 -0.53 22.84
N ASN A 509 1.45 -1.76 22.82
CA ASN A 509 0.73 -3.01 23.08
C ASN A 509 1.57 -3.99 23.94
N TRP A 510 1.73 -3.61 25.21
CA TRP A 510 2.56 -4.26 26.20
C TRP A 510 2.39 -5.78 26.37
N GLU A 511 1.15 -6.26 26.47
CA GLU A 511 0.80 -7.67 26.71
C GLU A 511 1.26 -8.52 25.52
N GLN A 512 0.89 -8.14 24.30
CA GLN A 512 1.22 -8.93 23.11
C GLN A 512 2.73 -8.97 22.84
N VAL A 513 3.41 -7.83 22.96
CA VAL A 513 4.87 -7.76 22.72
C VAL A 513 5.67 -8.51 23.78
N ALA A 514 5.28 -8.40 25.05
CA ALA A 514 5.96 -9.11 26.13
C ALA A 514 5.73 -10.64 26.06
N LEU A 515 4.54 -11.09 25.66
CA LEU A 515 4.26 -12.51 25.46
C LEU A 515 5.01 -13.07 24.24
N ALA A 516 4.97 -12.37 23.11
CA ALA A 516 5.60 -12.81 21.86
C ALA A 516 7.14 -12.81 21.90
N SER A 517 7.74 -12.04 22.81
CA SER A 517 9.19 -12.00 23.01
C SER A 517 9.72 -13.01 24.04
N GLU A 518 8.84 -13.80 24.65
CA GLU A 518 9.15 -14.77 25.71
C GLU A 518 9.87 -14.17 26.94
N ILE A 519 9.84 -12.85 27.10
CA ILE A 519 10.59 -12.16 28.16
C ILE A 519 10.08 -12.55 29.56
N GLU A 520 8.80 -12.91 29.69
CA GLU A 520 8.20 -13.33 30.95
C GLU A 520 8.97 -14.49 31.60
N GLY A 521 9.35 -15.49 30.82
CA GLY A 521 10.08 -16.66 31.29
C GLY A 521 11.47 -16.27 31.83
N LYS A 522 12.18 -15.39 31.11
CA LYS A 522 13.52 -14.91 31.47
C LYS A 522 13.49 -14.00 32.70
N ALA A 523 12.52 -13.08 32.77
CA ALA A 523 12.31 -12.24 33.95
C ALA A 523 12.01 -13.08 35.20
N ARG A 524 11.22 -14.16 35.07
CA ARG A 524 10.92 -15.08 36.18
C ARG A 524 12.17 -15.81 36.68
N ILE A 525 13.06 -16.23 35.78
CA ILE A 525 14.34 -16.86 36.14
C ILE A 525 15.21 -15.85 36.90
N LEU A 526 15.40 -14.64 36.36
CA LEU A 526 16.21 -13.59 36.99
C LEU A 526 15.68 -13.16 38.35
N LEU A 527 14.36 -13.11 38.52
CA LEU A 527 13.71 -12.82 39.80
C LEU A 527 14.11 -13.82 40.89
N SER A 528 14.27 -15.09 40.52
CA SER A 528 14.63 -16.18 41.45
C SER A 528 16.14 -16.32 41.68
N GLN A 529 16.97 -15.96 40.69
CA GLN A 529 18.40 -16.29 40.68
C GLN A 529 19.35 -15.09 40.88
N SER A 530 18.98 -13.87 40.49
CA SER A 530 19.89 -12.73 40.62
C SER A 530 20.02 -12.29 42.09
N PRO A 531 21.23 -11.96 42.58
CA PRO A 531 21.41 -11.33 43.89
C PRO A 531 21.13 -9.81 43.89
N ASN A 532 20.95 -9.18 42.72
CA ASN A 532 20.81 -7.74 42.58
C ASN A 532 19.35 -7.28 42.75
N ASN A 533 19.12 -6.41 43.75
CA ASN A 533 17.79 -5.88 44.04
C ASN A 533 17.18 -5.05 42.90
N LYS A 534 18.00 -4.37 42.08
CA LYS A 534 17.52 -3.62 40.91
C LYS A 534 16.97 -4.56 39.84
N ILE A 535 17.70 -5.64 39.53
CA ILE A 535 17.26 -6.67 38.58
C ILE A 535 15.97 -7.34 39.05
N LYS A 536 15.86 -7.66 40.34
CA LYS A 536 14.60 -8.20 40.90
C LYS A 536 13.43 -7.24 40.76
N LYS A 537 13.63 -5.95 41.04
CA LYS A 537 12.60 -4.92 40.86
C LYS A 537 12.16 -4.79 39.41
N LEU A 538 13.09 -4.72 38.47
CA LEU A 538 12.80 -4.61 37.04
C LEU A 538 12.12 -5.88 36.48
N SER A 539 12.56 -7.06 36.93
CA SER A 539 11.94 -8.34 36.53
C SER A 539 10.52 -8.48 37.06
N ASN A 540 10.27 -8.03 38.31
CA ASN A 540 8.93 -7.94 38.86
C ASN A 540 8.06 -6.93 38.11
N LEU A 541 8.63 -5.80 37.69
CA LEU A 541 7.93 -4.77 36.94
C LEU A 541 7.48 -5.31 35.56
N ILE A 542 8.35 -6.01 34.83
CA ILE A 542 7.98 -6.66 33.56
C ILE A 542 6.83 -7.65 33.79
N LYS A 543 6.93 -8.49 34.83
CA LYS A 543 5.85 -9.41 35.19
C LYS A 543 4.54 -8.66 35.47
N SER A 544 4.60 -7.59 36.26
CA SER A 544 3.43 -6.79 36.62
C SER A 544 2.80 -6.08 35.40
N MET A 545 3.62 -5.56 34.49
CA MET A 545 3.18 -4.96 33.22
C MET A 545 2.46 -5.98 32.32
N ILE A 546 2.80 -7.27 32.41
CA ILE A 546 2.11 -8.36 31.70
C ILE A 546 0.79 -8.72 32.41
N GLU A 547 0.78 -8.74 33.75
CA GLU A 547 -0.40 -9.12 34.55
C GLU A 547 -1.51 -8.05 34.55
N HIS A 548 -1.14 -6.77 34.60
CA HIS A 548 -2.07 -5.65 34.64
C HIS A 548 -2.46 -5.22 33.22
N ARG A 549 -3.44 -5.86 32.60
CA ARG A 549 -3.89 -5.62 31.20
C ARG A 549 -4.33 -4.19 30.84
N GLU A 550 -4.46 -3.26 31.79
CA GLU A 550 -4.80 -1.84 31.59
C GLU A 550 -3.82 -0.90 32.34
N LYS A 551 -3.27 0.14 31.66
CA LYS A 551 -2.28 1.10 32.22
C LYS A 551 -2.74 1.72 33.56
N GLU A 552 -4.04 1.81 33.75
CA GLU A 552 -4.70 2.41 34.93
C GLU A 552 -4.60 1.56 36.20
N ARG A 553 -4.28 0.27 36.09
CA ARG A 553 -4.22 -0.67 37.22
C ARG A 553 -2.84 -0.79 37.88
N MET A 554 -1.80 -0.22 37.28
CA MET A 554 -0.46 -0.18 37.87
C MET A 554 -0.40 0.76 39.07
N ASP A 555 0.34 0.37 40.09
CA ASP A 555 0.49 1.16 41.31
C ASP A 555 1.48 2.33 41.13
N ASN A 556 1.44 3.30 42.05
CA ASN A 556 2.31 4.48 41.97
C ASN A 556 3.81 4.13 42.12
N SER A 557 4.15 3.06 42.83
CA SER A 557 5.54 2.63 43.05
C SER A 557 6.16 1.97 41.80
N GLU A 558 5.32 1.32 41.00
CA GLU A 558 5.67 0.77 39.70
C GLU A 558 5.90 1.88 38.68
N TRP A 559 5.02 2.89 38.65
CA TRP A 559 5.23 4.09 37.83
C TRP A 559 6.49 4.87 38.24
N GLU A 560 6.79 4.97 39.54
CA GLU A 560 8.05 5.54 40.02
C GLU A 560 9.26 4.75 39.51
N THR A 561 9.17 3.42 39.50
CA THR A 561 10.23 2.53 39.01
C THR A 561 10.41 2.64 37.49
N ILE A 562 9.32 2.77 36.72
CA ILE A 562 9.36 3.03 35.27
C ILE A 562 10.05 4.38 35.00
N CYS A 563 9.55 5.46 35.60
CA CYS A 563 10.10 6.80 35.39
C CYS A 563 11.59 6.86 35.75
N GLN A 564 11.98 6.26 36.87
CA GLN A 564 13.40 6.19 37.26
C GLN A 564 14.23 5.42 36.23
N SER A 565 13.73 4.28 35.74
CA SER A 565 14.43 3.43 34.79
C SER A 565 14.63 4.11 33.44
N LEU A 566 13.60 4.76 32.91
CA LEU A 566 13.69 5.45 31.63
C LEU A 566 14.53 6.74 31.72
N THR A 567 14.48 7.42 32.87
CA THR A 567 15.37 8.56 33.15
C THR A 567 16.83 8.10 33.13
N GLU A 568 17.15 6.97 33.77
CA GLU A 568 18.51 6.40 33.72
C GLU A 568 18.96 6.02 32.30
N LEU A 569 18.04 5.57 31.42
CA LEU A 569 18.35 5.33 30.00
C LEU A 569 18.65 6.63 29.26
N LEU A 570 17.80 7.65 29.43
CA LEU A 570 17.94 8.96 28.77
C LEU A 570 19.31 9.59 29.03
N PHE A 571 19.83 9.47 30.26
CA PHE A 571 21.14 9.99 30.66
C PHE A 571 22.31 9.02 30.40
N SER A 572 22.10 7.96 29.61
CA SER A 572 23.19 7.06 29.21
C SER A 572 24.18 7.78 28.30
N THR A 573 25.48 7.49 28.45
CA THR A 573 26.51 7.93 27.50
C THR A 573 26.44 7.21 26.16
N ASN A 574 25.62 6.16 26.05
CA ASN A 574 25.35 5.49 24.78
C ASN A 574 24.13 6.13 24.11
N GLU A 575 24.34 6.69 22.93
CA GLU A 575 23.32 7.37 22.13
C GLU A 575 22.06 6.51 21.90
N ASN A 576 22.21 5.25 21.47
CA ASN A 576 21.07 4.37 21.19
C ASN A 576 20.23 4.09 22.45
N ILE A 577 20.90 3.94 23.60
CA ILE A 577 20.25 3.74 24.89
C ILE A 577 19.53 5.01 25.33
N SER A 578 20.16 6.17 25.14
CA SER A 578 19.58 7.48 25.40
C SER A 578 18.33 7.74 24.55
N THR A 579 18.40 7.43 23.25
CA THR A 579 17.30 7.57 22.29
C THR A 579 16.12 6.69 22.68
N THR A 580 16.38 5.44 23.08
CA THR A 580 15.36 4.51 23.59
C THR A 580 14.66 5.06 24.85
N GLY A 581 15.43 5.67 25.77
CA GLY A 581 14.89 6.35 26.95
C GLY A 581 14.04 7.57 26.60
N LYS A 582 14.50 8.39 25.64
CA LYS A 582 13.80 9.57 25.12
C LYS A 582 12.45 9.20 24.52
N ASP A 583 12.41 8.24 23.59
CA ASP A 583 11.17 7.84 22.91
C ASP A 583 10.12 7.34 23.92
N ALA A 584 10.52 6.47 24.85
CA ALA A 584 9.63 5.95 25.87
C ALA A 584 9.11 7.03 26.84
N LEU A 585 9.97 7.96 27.28
CA LEU A 585 9.57 9.06 28.16
C LEU A 585 8.62 10.04 27.47
N THR A 586 8.90 10.41 26.22
CA THR A 586 8.04 11.31 25.42
C THR A 586 6.63 10.73 25.30
N ILE A 587 6.51 9.44 24.94
CA ILE A 587 5.23 8.74 24.85
C ILE A 587 4.48 8.77 26.20
N LEU A 588 5.18 8.47 27.31
CA LEU A 588 4.55 8.42 28.63
C LEU A 588 4.14 9.80 29.16
N ILE A 589 4.94 10.84 28.92
CA ILE A 589 4.64 12.21 29.33
C ILE A 589 3.35 12.69 28.63
N GLU A 590 3.19 12.38 27.34
CA GLU A 590 2.01 12.77 26.57
C GLU A 590 0.76 11.98 26.93
N GLN A 591 0.91 10.70 27.30
CA GLN A 591 -0.22 9.79 27.50
C GLN A 591 -0.63 9.59 28.96
N CYS A 592 0.19 9.99 29.94
CA CYS A 592 -0.07 9.69 31.35
C CYS A 592 0.22 10.86 32.30
N GLU A 593 -0.84 11.47 32.84
CA GLU A 593 -0.73 12.61 33.77
C GLU A 593 0.01 12.25 35.09
N LYS A 594 -0.06 10.99 35.52
CA LYS A 594 0.66 10.49 36.71
C LYS A 594 2.18 10.57 36.50
N VAL A 595 2.66 10.28 35.29
CA VAL A 595 4.09 10.30 34.95
C VAL A 595 4.65 11.71 35.12
N VAL A 596 3.94 12.73 34.65
CA VAL A 596 4.31 14.14 34.83
C VAL A 596 4.50 14.47 36.31
N SER A 597 3.55 14.03 37.15
CA SER A 597 3.59 14.28 38.61
C SER A 597 4.75 13.56 39.30
N ILE A 598 5.14 12.38 38.82
CA ILE A 598 6.26 11.59 39.34
C ILE A 598 7.60 12.20 38.92
N LEU A 599 7.75 12.59 37.66
CA LEU A 599 8.97 13.24 37.16
C LEU A 599 9.23 14.58 37.86
N LEU A 600 8.17 15.33 38.20
CA LEU A 600 8.29 16.53 39.06
C LEU A 600 8.84 16.18 40.44
N LYS A 601 8.39 15.07 41.06
CA LYS A 601 8.91 14.61 42.36
C LYS A 601 10.33 14.05 42.29
N GLN A 602 10.74 13.51 41.14
CA GLN A 602 12.07 12.94 40.91
C GLN A 602 13.12 13.99 40.53
N ASN A 603 12.82 15.29 40.61
CA ASN A 603 13.72 16.40 40.24
C ASN A 603 14.28 16.29 38.81
N PHE A 604 13.53 15.70 37.88
CA PHE A 604 13.95 15.46 36.50
C PHE A 604 14.51 16.73 35.83
N ILE A 605 13.84 17.86 36.00
CA ILE A 605 14.27 19.14 35.43
C ILE A 605 15.59 19.62 36.04
N SER A 606 15.80 19.46 37.35
CA SER A 606 17.06 19.84 37.99
C SER A 606 18.22 19.01 37.46
N HIS A 607 18.04 17.69 37.37
CA HIS A 607 19.06 16.78 36.85
C HIS A 607 19.38 17.08 35.38
N SER A 608 18.36 17.30 34.56
CA SER A 608 18.53 17.68 33.15
C SER A 608 19.26 19.02 33.01
N THR A 609 18.93 20.00 33.85
CA THR A 609 19.60 21.31 33.89
C THR A 609 21.08 21.16 34.26
N ASP A 610 21.40 20.28 35.20
CA ASP A 610 22.78 20.02 35.62
C ASP A 610 23.61 19.30 34.54
N GLU A 611 22.99 18.44 33.73
CA GLU A 611 23.65 17.82 32.57
C GLU A 611 23.91 18.86 31.46
N LEU A 612 22.92 19.72 31.17
CA LEU A 612 23.08 20.83 30.22
C LEU A 612 24.10 21.89 30.68
N LYS A 613 24.35 22.03 31.98
CA LYS A 613 25.44 22.90 32.47
C LYS A 613 26.82 22.41 32.04
N ARG A 614 27.02 21.10 31.86
CA ARG A 614 28.34 20.52 31.55
C ARG A 614 28.84 20.90 30.17
N ILE A 615 27.93 21.16 29.22
CA ILE A 615 28.29 21.54 27.85
C ILE A 615 28.64 23.02 27.69
N ILE A 616 28.39 23.85 28.71
CA ILE A 616 28.81 25.26 28.68
C ILE A 616 30.33 25.31 28.91
N PRO A 617 31.13 25.87 27.98
CA PRO A 617 32.58 25.89 28.10
C PRO A 617 33.01 26.59 29.39
N ALA A 618 33.94 25.96 30.12
CA ALA A 618 34.43 26.39 31.42
C ALA A 618 35.30 27.67 31.34
N ALA A 619 34.70 28.80 30.98
CA ALA A 619 35.31 30.12 31.06
C ALA A 619 34.90 30.85 32.35
N GLN A 620 34.99 30.20 33.53
CA GLN A 620 35.04 30.84 34.86
C GLN A 620 35.12 29.81 36.02
N GLN A 621 36.22 29.04 36.12
CA GLN A 621 36.62 28.47 37.41
C GLN A 621 38.11 28.69 37.64
N ALA A 622 38.43 29.86 38.20
CA ALA A 622 39.68 30.08 38.90
C ALA A 622 39.61 29.38 40.27
N SER A 623 39.96 28.11 40.34
CA SER A 623 40.82 27.56 41.41
C SER A 623 41.11 26.10 41.15
N ARG A 624 42.39 25.78 41.11
CA ARG A 624 42.92 24.42 41.07
C ARG A 624 42.55 23.71 42.37
N GLN A 625 41.78 22.63 42.30
CA GLN A 625 42.08 21.35 42.96
C GLN A 625 41.02 20.29 42.62
N ALA A 626 41.51 19.17 42.10
CA ALA A 626 40.85 17.86 41.96
C ALA A 626 39.45 17.87 41.32
N VAL A 627 39.40 17.76 39.99
CA VAL A 627 38.24 17.17 39.32
C VAL A 627 38.79 16.11 38.37
N GLU A 628 38.35 14.87 38.58
CA GLU A 628 38.61 13.71 37.72
C GLU A 628 38.25 14.06 36.27
N GLU A 629 38.94 13.47 35.29
CA GLU A 629 38.56 13.57 33.86
C GLU A 629 37.12 13.03 33.69
N GLN A 630 36.12 13.90 33.85
CA GLN A 630 34.73 13.60 33.55
C GLN A 630 34.52 13.85 32.06
N GLU A 631 34.21 12.79 31.33
CA GLU A 631 33.87 12.80 29.92
C GLU A 631 32.62 13.66 29.69
N LEU A 632 32.66 14.57 28.70
CA LEU A 632 31.49 15.38 28.33
C LEU A 632 30.38 14.49 27.75
N PRO A 633 29.10 14.82 27.99
CA PRO A 633 28.01 14.06 27.39
C PRO A 633 28.06 14.16 25.86
N PRO A 634 27.78 13.07 25.11
CA PRO A 634 27.71 13.10 23.66
C PRO A 634 26.65 14.06 23.14
N HIS A 635 26.87 14.61 21.95
CA HIS A 635 26.00 15.59 21.29
C HIS A 635 24.53 15.11 21.21
N ASP A 636 24.30 13.87 20.76
CA ASP A 636 22.96 13.33 20.57
C ASP A 636 22.23 13.06 21.89
N VAL A 637 22.97 12.72 22.96
CA VAL A 637 22.42 12.55 24.31
C VAL A 637 21.87 13.89 24.84
N VAL A 638 22.58 14.99 24.56
CA VAL A 638 22.15 16.35 24.92
C VAL A 638 20.86 16.72 24.18
N ILE A 639 20.79 16.43 22.88
CA ILE A 639 19.59 16.66 22.06
C ILE A 639 18.39 15.86 22.59
N ASN A 640 18.59 14.57 22.88
CA ASN A 640 17.57 13.70 23.46
C ASN A 640 17.04 14.25 24.79
N ILE A 641 17.92 14.72 25.68
CA ILE A 641 17.53 15.37 26.94
C ILE A 641 16.67 16.60 26.67
N MET A 642 17.07 17.45 25.71
CA MET A 642 16.31 18.65 25.34
C MET A 642 14.94 18.33 24.73
N ASP A 643 14.77 17.20 24.04
CA ASP A 643 13.46 16.77 23.47
C ASP A 643 12.47 16.38 24.56
N VAL A 644 12.93 15.60 25.53
CA VAL A 644 12.10 15.20 26.67
C VAL A 644 11.73 16.43 27.51
N ILE A 645 12.67 17.36 27.72
CA ILE A 645 12.38 18.65 28.37
C ILE A 645 11.30 19.44 27.62
N GLY A 646 11.41 19.56 26.28
CA GLY A 646 10.43 20.29 25.48
C GLY A 646 9.03 19.71 25.57
N THR A 647 8.93 18.38 25.44
CA THR A 647 7.67 17.65 25.62
C THR A 647 7.11 17.85 27.03
N PHE A 648 7.97 17.76 28.04
CA PHE A 648 7.58 17.96 29.44
C PHE A 648 7.08 19.38 29.73
N ILE A 649 7.73 20.41 29.18
CA ILE A 649 7.30 21.81 29.32
C ILE A 649 5.95 22.04 28.66
N ARG A 650 5.75 21.49 27.46
CA ARG A 650 4.49 21.59 26.72
C ARG A 650 3.31 21.00 27.51
N VAL A 651 3.50 19.82 28.10
CA VAL A 651 2.44 19.09 28.83
C VAL A 651 2.23 19.61 30.25
N ALA A 652 3.30 20.02 30.96
CA ALA A 652 3.23 20.42 32.36
C ALA A 652 3.13 21.94 32.60
N LYS A 653 2.79 22.73 31.56
CA LYS A 653 2.81 24.21 31.51
C LYS A 653 2.13 24.91 32.72
N GLU A 654 1.07 24.32 33.27
CA GLU A 654 0.31 24.88 34.41
C GLU A 654 0.83 24.48 35.82
N ARG A 655 1.72 23.47 35.90
CA ARG A 655 2.18 22.87 37.17
C ARG A 655 3.59 23.25 37.55
N MET A 656 4.30 24.00 36.72
CA MET A 656 5.69 24.38 36.94
C MET A 656 5.81 25.75 37.61
N ASN A 657 6.24 25.75 38.89
CA ASN A 657 6.65 26.95 39.60
C ASN A 657 8.17 27.15 39.44
N LYS A 658 8.57 28.23 38.76
CA LYS A 658 9.93 28.77 38.62
C LYS A 658 11.00 27.78 38.12
N ILE A 659 11.24 27.79 36.82
CA ILE A 659 12.41 27.17 36.18
C ILE A 659 13.46 28.24 35.82
N SER A 660 13.78 29.13 36.76
CA SER A 660 14.78 30.19 36.54
C SER A 660 16.11 29.61 36.06
N ASP A 661 16.48 28.47 36.62
CA ASP A 661 17.80 27.86 36.42
C ASP A 661 17.91 27.22 35.03
N LEU A 662 16.88 26.52 34.55
CA LEU A 662 16.88 25.98 33.17
C LEU A 662 16.89 27.11 32.15
N ARG A 663 16.10 28.16 32.38
CA ARG A 663 16.04 29.31 31.47
C ARG A 663 17.40 30.01 31.38
N GLU A 664 18.06 30.24 32.51
CA GLU A 664 19.41 30.84 32.54
C GLU A 664 20.42 29.99 31.77
N ILE A 665 20.35 28.66 31.88
CA ILE A 665 21.23 27.73 31.17
C ILE A 665 20.94 27.70 29.66
N LEU A 666 19.67 27.69 29.25
CA LEU A 666 19.27 27.74 27.84
C LEU A 666 19.67 29.07 27.17
N GLU A 667 19.51 30.20 27.87
CA GLU A 667 19.96 31.53 27.39
C GLU A 667 21.49 31.56 27.22
N LYS A 668 22.23 30.93 28.14
CA LYS A 668 23.70 30.79 28.03
C LYS A 668 24.13 29.88 26.88
N ILE A 669 23.37 28.83 26.58
CA ILE A 669 23.61 27.94 25.43
C ILE A 669 23.33 28.69 24.12
N GLU A 670 22.17 29.36 23.98
CA GLU A 670 21.82 30.15 22.79
C GLU A 670 22.86 31.26 22.49
N SER A 671 23.40 31.89 23.54
CA SER A 671 24.33 33.01 23.40
C SER A 671 25.72 32.68 22.84
N GLN A 672 26.06 31.40 22.65
CA GLN A 672 27.40 30.96 22.24
C GLN A 672 27.74 31.19 20.76
N GLN A 673 26.85 31.80 19.97
CA GLN A 673 27.05 32.24 18.56
C GLN A 673 27.46 31.16 17.54
N GLU A 674 27.55 29.89 17.93
CA GLU A 674 27.68 28.77 16.99
C GLU A 674 26.28 28.41 16.45
N MET A 675 26.09 28.37 15.13
CA MET A 675 24.84 27.89 14.50
C MET A 675 24.80 26.36 14.52
N ASP A 676 24.90 25.77 15.70
CA ASP A 676 24.76 24.32 15.90
C ASP A 676 23.32 23.94 16.29
N GLU A 677 23.03 22.64 16.18
CA GLU A 677 21.70 22.07 16.42
C GLU A 677 21.23 22.30 17.87
N ILE A 678 22.16 22.20 18.84
CA ILE A 678 21.90 22.43 20.26
C ILE A 678 21.46 23.88 20.53
N SER A 679 22.13 24.87 19.93
CA SER A 679 21.78 26.29 20.10
C SER A 679 20.41 26.63 19.50
N GLN A 680 20.08 26.05 18.33
CA GLN A 680 18.75 26.20 17.72
C GLN A 680 17.65 25.59 18.60
N LYS A 681 17.91 24.42 19.18
CA LYS A 681 16.97 23.73 20.06
C LYS A 681 16.77 24.46 21.39
N ALA A 682 17.83 25.11 21.90
CA ALA A 682 17.74 25.96 23.08
C ALA A 682 16.83 27.16 22.84
N LYS A 683 16.95 27.81 21.67
CA LYS A 683 16.07 28.90 21.25
C LYS A 683 14.60 28.47 21.18
N GLN A 684 14.30 27.32 20.58
CA GLN A 684 12.93 26.79 20.53
C GLN A 684 12.34 26.56 21.93
N LEU A 685 13.14 25.99 22.85
CA LEU A 685 12.71 25.79 24.24
C LEU A 685 12.46 27.12 24.98
N LEU A 686 13.27 28.15 24.71
CA LEU A 686 13.09 29.50 25.26
C LEU A 686 11.81 30.17 24.74
N GLU A 687 11.46 29.98 23.47
CA GLU A 687 10.18 30.44 22.90
C GLU A 687 8.99 29.78 23.61
N ILE A 688 9.03 28.45 23.81
CA ILE A 688 8.00 27.71 24.56
C ILE A 688 7.86 28.22 26.01
N LEU A 689 8.97 28.61 26.64
CA LEU A 689 9.01 29.18 28.00
C LEU A 689 8.60 30.67 28.05
N GLY A 690 8.63 31.38 26.93
CA GLY A 690 8.46 32.83 26.80
C GLY A 690 7.03 33.32 26.57
N GLU A 691 6.07 32.44 26.25
CA GLU A 691 4.67 32.78 25.98
C GLU A 691 3.87 33.19 27.24
N LYS A 692 4.21 34.35 27.79
CA LYS A 692 3.30 35.17 28.58
C LYS A 692 3.11 36.52 27.88
N GLY A 693 2.19 36.55 26.90
CA GLY A 693 1.59 37.79 26.41
C GLY A 693 1.61 37.98 24.89
N ASN A 694 0.69 37.32 24.18
CA ASN A 694 -0.06 37.88 23.04
C ASN A 694 -0.86 36.75 22.35
N THR A 695 -1.92 36.30 23.02
CA THR A 695 -2.82 35.28 22.45
C THR A 695 -3.91 35.88 21.56
N GLU A 696 -4.17 37.21 21.64
CA GLU A 696 -5.32 37.83 20.96
C GLU A 696 -5.06 38.22 19.49
N LEU A 697 -3.83 38.57 19.08
CA LEU A 697 -3.56 39.01 17.71
C LEU A 697 -3.43 37.85 16.71
N MET A 698 -2.91 36.70 17.16
CA MET A 698 -2.70 35.54 16.29
C MET A 698 -3.99 34.72 16.09
N GLU A 699 -4.90 34.72 17.07
CA GLU A 699 -6.24 34.13 16.89
C GLU A 699 -7.08 34.92 15.90
N ASP A 700 -7.05 36.25 15.92
CA ASP A 700 -7.84 37.06 14.99
C ASP A 700 -7.33 36.99 13.54
N GLU A 701 -6.01 36.94 13.33
CA GLU A 701 -5.44 36.72 11.99
C GLU A 701 -5.72 35.29 11.49
N LEU A 702 -5.59 34.27 12.34
CA LEU A 702 -5.90 32.88 11.97
C LEU A 702 -7.40 32.68 11.72
N LYS A 703 -8.26 33.40 12.43
CA LYS A 703 -9.73 33.37 12.27
C LYS A 703 -10.17 34.12 11.00
N GLN A 704 -9.55 35.25 10.68
CA GLN A 704 -9.79 35.98 9.43
C GLN A 704 -9.28 35.23 8.19
N ILE A 705 -8.19 34.47 8.32
CA ILE A 705 -7.70 33.58 7.26
C ILE A 705 -8.65 32.40 7.10
N LYS A 706 -9.09 31.76 8.19
CA LYS A 706 -10.08 30.66 8.13
C LYS A 706 -11.41 31.09 7.51
N ILE A 707 -11.93 32.28 7.85
CA ILE A 707 -13.19 32.79 7.28
C ILE A 707 -13.05 33.01 5.77
N ARG A 708 -11.95 33.62 5.31
CA ARG A 708 -11.72 33.80 3.87
C ARG A 708 -11.53 32.49 3.12
N LEU A 709 -10.86 31.51 3.73
CA LEU A 709 -10.67 30.19 3.16
C LEU A 709 -12.01 29.45 3.00
N VAL A 710 -12.89 29.54 4.00
CA VAL A 710 -14.24 28.95 3.96
C VAL A 710 -15.12 29.67 2.92
N GLU A 711 -15.05 30.99 2.81
CA GLU A 711 -15.80 31.75 1.80
C GLU A 711 -15.34 31.46 0.36
N GLU A 712 -14.05 31.24 0.13
CA GLU A 712 -13.52 30.79 -1.17
C GLU A 712 -13.91 29.34 -1.47
N GLN A 713 -13.82 28.44 -0.49
CA GLN A 713 -14.27 27.06 -0.62
C GLN A 713 -15.77 26.96 -0.94
N GLN A 714 -16.60 27.78 -0.29
CA GLN A 714 -18.04 27.83 -0.56
C GLN A 714 -18.34 28.28 -1.99
N LYS A 715 -17.60 29.26 -2.52
CA LYS A 715 -17.74 29.71 -3.92
C LYS A 715 -17.31 28.63 -4.92
N VAL A 716 -16.27 27.86 -4.60
CA VAL A 716 -15.83 26.72 -5.43
C VAL A 716 -16.90 25.63 -5.43
N VAL A 717 -17.48 25.31 -4.27
CA VAL A 717 -18.58 24.34 -4.14
C VAL A 717 -19.82 24.78 -4.93
N GLU A 718 -20.23 26.05 -4.83
CA GLU A 718 -21.38 26.58 -5.59
C GLU A 718 -21.13 26.56 -7.10
N SER A 719 -19.91 26.88 -7.54
CA SER A 719 -19.47 26.80 -8.93
C SER A 719 -19.47 25.36 -9.45
N GLU A 720 -18.95 24.40 -8.68
CA GLU A 720 -18.96 22.99 -9.04
C GLU A 720 -20.37 22.41 -9.09
N GLN A 721 -21.23 22.81 -8.16
CA GLN A 721 -22.61 22.35 -8.11
C GLN A 721 -23.40 22.82 -9.34
N ALA A 722 -23.21 24.07 -9.76
CA ALA A 722 -23.78 24.57 -11.01
C ALA A 722 -23.26 23.81 -12.24
N ARG A 723 -21.97 23.44 -12.26
CA ARG A 723 -21.35 22.66 -13.34
C ARG A 723 -21.89 21.23 -13.40
N LYS A 724 -22.12 20.61 -12.24
CA LYS A 724 -22.69 19.25 -12.10
C LYS A 724 -24.16 19.20 -12.55
N GLU A 725 -24.95 20.21 -12.20
CA GLU A 725 -26.34 20.32 -12.69
C GLU A 725 -26.41 20.47 -14.22
N GLU A 726 -25.46 21.20 -14.82
CA GLU A 726 -25.37 21.31 -16.28
C GLU A 726 -24.95 19.98 -16.93
N GLN A 727 -24.00 19.26 -16.33
CA GLN A 727 -23.54 17.95 -16.81
C GLN A 727 -24.64 16.90 -16.70
N GLN A 728 -25.41 16.89 -15.61
CA GLN A 728 -26.56 16.01 -15.43
C GLN A 728 -27.63 16.23 -16.51
N LYS A 729 -27.94 17.49 -16.84
CA LYS A 729 -28.86 17.82 -17.94
C LYS A 729 -28.35 17.34 -19.30
N ARG A 730 -27.03 17.34 -19.52
CA ARG A 730 -26.43 16.83 -20.77
C ARG A 730 -26.50 15.31 -20.87
N ILE A 731 -26.24 14.59 -19.77
CA ILE A 731 -26.35 13.13 -19.70
C ILE A 731 -27.79 12.69 -19.90
N GLU A 732 -28.76 13.34 -19.27
CA GLU A 732 -30.18 13.03 -19.44
C GLU A 732 -30.63 13.26 -20.90
N ALA A 733 -30.17 14.34 -21.54
CA ALA A 733 -30.44 14.59 -22.95
C ALA A 733 -29.79 13.55 -23.88
N GLU A 734 -28.62 13.03 -23.53
CA GLU A 734 -27.93 12.00 -24.29
C GLU A 734 -28.55 10.61 -24.13
N GLN A 735 -28.97 10.24 -22.91
CA GLN A 735 -29.73 9.02 -22.65
C GLN A 735 -31.04 9.00 -23.44
N GLN A 736 -31.76 10.14 -23.50
CA GLN A 736 -32.97 10.25 -24.32
C GLN A 736 -32.71 10.04 -25.81
N ARG A 737 -31.61 10.60 -26.33
CA ARG A 737 -31.20 10.38 -27.73
C ARG A 737 -30.82 8.93 -28.01
N ASN A 738 -30.09 8.28 -27.11
CA ASN A 738 -29.68 6.89 -27.26
C ASN A 738 -30.84 5.91 -27.15
N GLU A 739 -31.85 6.21 -26.33
CA GLU A 739 -33.10 5.47 -26.25
C GLU A 739 -33.92 5.59 -27.55
N GLU A 740 -34.00 6.80 -28.11
CA GLU A 740 -34.74 7.06 -29.35
C GLU A 740 -34.08 6.36 -30.56
N GLU A 741 -32.75 6.36 -30.62
CA GLU A 741 -31.98 5.65 -31.65
C GLU A 741 -32.15 4.13 -31.54
N ARG A 742 -32.12 3.58 -30.32
CA ARG A 742 -32.39 2.14 -30.09
C ARG A 742 -33.76 1.73 -30.62
N ARG A 743 -34.79 2.52 -30.35
CA ARG A 743 -36.15 2.26 -30.86
C ARG A 743 -36.23 2.31 -32.39
N ARG A 744 -35.43 3.17 -33.04
CA ARG A 744 -35.35 3.22 -34.51
C ARG A 744 -34.71 1.95 -35.08
N ILE A 745 -33.59 1.51 -34.50
CA ILE A 745 -32.89 0.30 -34.93
C ILE A 745 -33.78 -0.94 -34.76
N GLU A 746 -34.47 -1.07 -33.62
CA GLU A 746 -35.41 -2.17 -33.38
C GLU A 746 -36.57 -2.17 -34.39
N ALA A 747 -37.12 -1.00 -34.71
CA ALA A 747 -38.18 -0.88 -35.71
C ALA A 747 -37.71 -1.21 -37.14
N GLU A 748 -36.46 -0.90 -37.47
CA GLU A 748 -35.85 -1.23 -38.76
C GLU A 748 -35.57 -2.73 -38.89
N GLN A 749 -35.02 -3.35 -37.85
CA GLN A 749 -34.81 -4.81 -37.81
C GLN A 749 -36.12 -5.59 -37.95
N ALA A 750 -37.18 -5.14 -37.28
CA ALA A 750 -38.50 -5.77 -37.41
C ALA A 750 -39.06 -5.66 -38.85
N ARG A 751 -38.84 -4.54 -39.54
CA ARG A 751 -39.26 -4.37 -40.94
C ARG A 751 -38.47 -5.27 -41.89
N GLU A 752 -37.16 -5.37 -41.71
CA GLU A 752 -36.31 -6.27 -42.50
C GLU A 752 -36.72 -7.73 -42.32
N GLU A 753 -37.02 -8.14 -41.09
CA GLU A 753 -37.45 -9.50 -40.78
C GLU A 753 -38.79 -9.82 -41.46
N GLU A 754 -39.75 -8.88 -41.44
CA GLU A 754 -41.01 -9.04 -42.16
C GLU A 754 -40.81 -9.14 -43.68
N GLU A 755 -39.92 -8.32 -44.25
CA GLU A 755 -39.61 -8.37 -45.68
C GLU A 755 -38.94 -9.69 -46.09
N ARG A 756 -38.01 -10.21 -45.28
CA ARG A 756 -37.41 -11.54 -45.48
C ARG A 756 -38.47 -12.63 -45.44
N ARG A 757 -39.43 -12.54 -44.51
CA ARG A 757 -40.54 -13.49 -44.39
C ARG A 757 -41.43 -13.47 -45.63
N ARG A 758 -41.71 -12.29 -46.19
CA ARG A 758 -42.46 -12.15 -47.45
C ARG A 758 -41.72 -12.76 -48.64
N LYS A 759 -40.42 -12.48 -48.79
CA LYS A 759 -39.59 -13.06 -49.86
C LYS A 759 -39.52 -14.58 -49.77
N LEU A 760 -39.44 -15.15 -48.57
CA LEU A 760 -39.42 -16.60 -48.36
C LEU A 760 -40.73 -17.26 -48.84
N ILE A 761 -41.88 -16.63 -48.56
CA ILE A 761 -43.20 -17.09 -49.03
C ILE A 761 -43.30 -17.00 -50.56
N GLU A 762 -42.75 -15.94 -51.15
CA GLU A 762 -42.76 -15.72 -52.60
C GLU A 762 -41.87 -16.72 -53.36
N ASP A 763 -40.70 -17.05 -52.81
CA ASP A 763 -39.77 -18.04 -53.38
C ASP A 763 -40.31 -19.46 -53.28
N ASP A 764 -41.03 -19.79 -52.20
CA ASP A 764 -41.66 -21.09 -52.03
C ASP A 764 -42.85 -21.27 -53.01
N ALA A 765 -43.58 -20.19 -53.28
CA ALA A 765 -44.61 -20.17 -54.33
C ALA A 765 -44.02 -20.35 -55.75
N ARG A 766 -42.82 -19.84 -56.01
CA ARG A 766 -42.11 -20.00 -57.30
C ARG A 766 -41.54 -21.39 -57.50
N ARG A 767 -41.05 -22.05 -56.44
CA ARG A 767 -40.55 -23.44 -56.52
C ARG A 767 -41.61 -24.47 -56.87
N ASN A 768 -42.86 -24.22 -56.49
CA ASN A 768 -43.99 -25.11 -56.78
C ASN A 768 -44.52 -24.99 -58.24
N GLN A 769 -43.88 -24.21 -59.13
CA GLN A 769 -44.37 -23.96 -60.50
C GLN A 769 -43.46 -24.42 -61.66
N GLN A 770 -42.37 -25.17 -61.45
CA GLN A 770 -41.51 -25.62 -62.58
C GLN A 770 -41.51 -27.15 -62.82
N PRO A 771 -41.69 -27.63 -64.08
CA PRO A 771 -41.74 -29.05 -64.44
C PRO A 771 -40.34 -29.66 -64.71
N PRO A 772 -40.20 -31.01 -64.77
CA PRO A 772 -38.90 -31.68 -64.71
C PRO A 772 -38.25 -31.81 -66.09
N VAL A 773 -36.92 -31.65 -66.16
CA VAL A 773 -36.14 -31.96 -67.37
C VAL A 773 -34.92 -32.82 -67.06
N ASN A 774 -34.74 -33.82 -67.93
CA ASN A 774 -33.81 -34.95 -67.93
C ASN A 774 -32.35 -34.62 -68.30
N ASN A 775 -31.50 -35.56 -67.89
CA ASN A 775 -30.07 -35.80 -68.16
C ASN A 775 -29.57 -35.64 -69.62
N VAL A 776 -28.30 -35.22 -69.79
CA VAL A 776 -27.21 -35.82 -70.63
C VAL A 776 -25.96 -34.87 -70.65
N PRO A 777 -24.71 -35.37 -70.84
CA PRO A 777 -23.48 -34.81 -70.25
C PRO A 777 -22.49 -34.25 -71.33
N PRO A 778 -21.17 -34.07 -71.06
CA PRO A 778 -20.55 -32.75 -71.01
C PRO A 778 -19.64 -32.44 -72.22
N ASN A 779 -19.58 -31.17 -72.64
CA ASN A 779 -18.33 -30.66 -73.20
C ASN A 779 -18.18 -29.14 -73.07
N ASN A 780 -16.92 -28.76 -72.92
CA ASN A 780 -16.38 -27.44 -72.58
C ASN A 780 -16.87 -26.30 -73.49
N ASN A 781 -17.19 -25.17 -72.87
CA ASN A 781 -16.55 -23.90 -73.21
C ASN A 781 -16.61 -22.93 -72.03
N GLN A 782 -15.49 -22.24 -71.84
CA GLN A 782 -15.23 -21.27 -70.79
C GLN A 782 -16.16 -20.06 -70.91
N GLU A 783 -16.74 -19.62 -69.79
CA GLU A 783 -17.04 -18.22 -69.56
C GLU A 783 -16.84 -17.88 -68.07
N GLN A 784 -16.23 -16.72 -67.87
CA GLN A 784 -15.64 -16.23 -66.63
C GLN A 784 -16.65 -16.11 -65.49
N ARG A 785 -16.38 -16.79 -64.36
CA ARG A 785 -17.02 -16.50 -63.07
C ARG A 785 -16.06 -15.67 -62.21
N ARG A 786 -16.54 -14.52 -61.76
CA ARG A 786 -15.91 -13.74 -60.68
C ARG A 786 -15.91 -14.58 -59.40
N SER A 787 -14.73 -14.75 -58.83
CA SER A 787 -14.48 -15.44 -57.56
C SER A 787 -15.21 -14.73 -56.41
N PRO A 788 -15.79 -15.46 -55.44
CA PRO A 788 -16.31 -14.86 -54.22
C PRO A 788 -15.19 -14.23 -53.40
N ASN A 789 -15.49 -13.14 -52.71
CA ASN A 789 -14.57 -12.42 -51.84
C ASN A 789 -13.97 -13.37 -50.77
N PRO A 790 -12.63 -13.53 -50.69
CA PRO A 790 -11.95 -14.36 -49.70
C PRO A 790 -12.36 -14.05 -48.25
N TRP A 791 -12.71 -12.80 -47.95
CA TRP A 791 -13.07 -12.35 -46.61
C TRP A 791 -14.38 -12.97 -46.09
N GLN A 792 -15.36 -13.19 -46.96
CA GLN A 792 -16.64 -13.79 -46.57
C GLN A 792 -16.55 -15.31 -46.31
N ILE A 793 -15.49 -15.95 -46.85
CA ILE A 793 -15.19 -17.37 -46.58
C ILE A 793 -14.41 -17.49 -45.27
N ILE A 794 -13.49 -16.57 -44.99
CA ILE A 794 -12.70 -16.53 -43.76
C ILE A 794 -13.60 -16.22 -42.55
N GLU A 795 -14.49 -15.24 -42.66
CA GLU A 795 -15.39 -14.85 -41.56
C GLU A 795 -16.39 -15.96 -41.18
N ARG A 796 -16.92 -16.68 -42.19
CA ARG A 796 -17.81 -17.83 -41.95
C ARG A 796 -17.10 -19.00 -41.30
N GLU A 797 -15.83 -19.23 -41.64
CA GLU A 797 -15.07 -20.34 -41.10
C GLU A 797 -14.48 -20.02 -39.72
N SER A 798 -14.09 -18.77 -39.46
CA SER A 798 -13.68 -18.29 -38.13
C SER A 798 -14.83 -18.35 -37.13
N ASN A 799 -16.03 -17.90 -37.50
CA ASN A 799 -17.21 -17.95 -36.62
C ASN A 799 -17.71 -19.40 -36.39
N ARG A 800 -17.41 -20.32 -37.30
CA ARG A 800 -17.71 -21.75 -37.15
C ARG A 800 -16.69 -22.46 -36.25
N ILE A 801 -15.41 -22.08 -36.33
CA ILE A 801 -14.33 -22.62 -35.50
C ILE A 801 -14.47 -22.13 -34.06
N ILE A 802 -14.69 -20.84 -33.83
CA ILE A 802 -14.86 -20.24 -32.48
C ILE A 802 -16.03 -20.87 -31.71
N ASN A 803 -17.13 -21.20 -32.39
CA ASN A 803 -18.30 -21.85 -31.76
C ASN A 803 -18.13 -23.35 -31.50
N GLN A 804 -17.14 -24.01 -32.11
CA GLN A 804 -16.87 -25.45 -31.92
C GLN A 804 -15.70 -25.73 -30.96
N THR A 805 -14.79 -24.77 -30.73
CA THR A 805 -13.56 -24.97 -29.93
C THR A 805 -13.68 -24.66 -28.45
N GLY A 806 -14.84 -24.22 -27.94
CA GLY A 806 -15.05 -23.96 -26.51
C GLY A 806 -15.02 -25.18 -25.58
N LYS A 807 -14.78 -26.41 -26.08
CA LYS A 807 -14.81 -27.63 -25.26
C LYS A 807 -13.70 -28.67 -25.45
N GLU A 808 -12.80 -28.57 -26.42
CA GLU A 808 -11.76 -29.61 -26.60
C GLU A 808 -10.52 -29.03 -27.30
N ILE A 809 -9.38 -29.02 -26.59
CA ILE A 809 -8.06 -29.57 -26.98
C ILE A 809 -6.98 -28.93 -26.10
N ALA A 810 -6.58 -29.67 -25.07
CA ALA A 810 -5.17 -29.82 -24.77
C ALA A 810 -4.60 -30.92 -25.68
N ARG A 811 -3.28 -30.83 -25.97
CA ARG A 811 -2.37 -31.90 -26.46
C ARG A 811 -2.10 -31.94 -27.98
N THR A 812 -1.07 -31.23 -28.44
CA THR A 812 0.24 -31.80 -28.90
C THR A 812 1.12 -30.77 -29.65
N PRO A 813 2.46 -30.76 -29.45
CA PRO A 813 3.39 -29.77 -30.04
C PRO A 813 3.44 -29.72 -31.58
N GLN A 814 3.07 -30.81 -32.27
CA GLN A 814 3.23 -30.94 -33.73
C GLN A 814 2.23 -30.10 -34.54
N ASN A 815 1.11 -29.66 -33.94
CA ASN A 815 0.11 -28.86 -34.65
C ASN A 815 0.35 -27.34 -34.57
N ILE A 816 1.11 -26.88 -33.57
CA ILE A 816 1.48 -25.46 -33.40
C ILE A 816 2.49 -25.03 -34.47
N GLY A 817 3.41 -25.91 -34.87
CA GLY A 817 4.36 -25.64 -35.95
C GLY A 817 3.71 -25.46 -37.35
N LYS A 818 2.48 -25.95 -37.55
CA LYS A 818 1.70 -25.73 -38.79
C LYS A 818 0.95 -24.39 -38.78
N PHE A 819 0.65 -23.85 -37.59
CA PHE A 819 0.02 -22.54 -37.43
C PHE A 819 1.00 -21.41 -37.79
N PHE A 820 2.27 -21.52 -37.34
CA PHE A 820 3.29 -20.49 -37.61
C PHE A 820 3.78 -20.42 -39.06
N ARG A 821 3.82 -21.53 -39.80
CA ARG A 821 4.24 -21.54 -41.24
C ARG A 821 3.21 -20.96 -42.22
N LYS A 822 2.04 -20.55 -41.74
CA LYS A 822 0.97 -20.00 -42.58
C LYS A 822 0.73 -18.51 -42.35
N ILE A 823 1.39 -17.93 -41.35
CA ILE A 823 1.29 -16.51 -40.96
C ILE A 823 2.61 -15.77 -41.22
N PHE A 824 3.76 -16.41 -41.02
CA PHE A 824 5.07 -15.97 -41.52
C PHE A 824 5.31 -16.52 -42.92
#